data_AF-A0A3N7BP42-F1
#
_entry.id   AF-A0A3N7BP42-F1
#
_cell.length_a   1.000
_cell.length_b   1.000
_cell.length_c   1.000
_cell.angle_alpha   90.00
_cell.angle_beta   90.00
_cell.angle_gamma   90.00
#
_symmetry.space_group_name_H-M   'P 1'
#
loop_
_entity.id
_entity.type
_entity.pdbx_description
1 polymer ?
#
loop_
_entity_poly.entity_id
_entity_poly.type
_entity_poly.pdbx_seq_one_letter_code
_entity_poly.pdbx_strand_id
1 'polypeptide(L)'
;MSTTTLIDSALNPSLGGTRVGERPLSNREQLQRAAARCATNPLGPVPKCTGCVFIGIFFDGTGNNEQKDYLDQLSEPREMKHSNVVRLYHAHPGPLKVATNGYYRYYIPGLGTPFPKIGDVDGELDEEGSLTQKWHTLKQQLGSIGAMNGAPRIVWGLTRVFNAISQHVYEKDLIDDTTAKDLATSVFDMMLPQVAIDVSRLISLKAVWQNRLKSKLANQPVKLELITINVFGFSRGAAEARTFVNWLYEICAQKDDGYTFAGIPIRVQFLGIFDTVASVGAAGLYTFIEGRAGWANKTMQIHPGVEQCVHMVASTEARACFPLDSARIEGRYPANVVEYVYPGSHSDVGGGYKPMALGRKDWGEKDEDLQLARVPGYEMYCAALGAGVPFQTSFGARKILGTTFGIGAFEPLSEKVAKALQPSPATVKAFDAYYQKANIQAGPVEEMACQHLSLYLTYRVHHKDWRNSPAMKRALKIPNGELGSYKNEPLTMWQTQAALIFVVSALCDEIRRRIQAGGTDNEVLRHRYDAATQVRDGAVKGLSQWWPGSSIHAVVGSALTGFSTRTGLMQGKYTAEDLKKAVDQANKAPQYLAEWRKFLATGIQAEVRDVAIERDGVRLLEAIQSTPVPGEVASFFEELIHDSMAGFIGFGMPEFETNGFGIAKFRRIFFGDNGDNMLRDEVERNNKKRIEALDALRAKDRAQRAQWDRESSDYQRTIAR
;
A
#
# COMPACT_ATOMS: atom_id res chain seq x y z
N MET A 1 21.71 -17.97 -22.94
CA MET A 1 22.19 -17.11 -21.85
C MET A 1 21.09 -16.12 -21.53
N SER A 2 20.36 -16.33 -20.43
CA SER A 2 19.27 -15.46 -19.99
C SER A 2 19.89 -14.27 -19.24
N THR A 3 19.93 -13.10 -19.86
CA THR A 3 20.13 -11.85 -19.12
C THR A 3 18.79 -11.50 -18.46
N THR A 4 18.42 -12.27 -17.44
CA THR A 4 17.41 -11.83 -16.47
C THR A 4 18.10 -10.73 -15.66
N THR A 5 17.76 -9.49 -15.95
CA THR A 5 18.17 -8.34 -15.13
C THR A 5 17.79 -8.66 -13.69
N LEU A 6 18.76 -8.71 -12.77
CA LEU A 6 18.51 -9.01 -11.36
C LEU A 6 17.50 -7.98 -10.83
N ILE A 7 16.35 -8.46 -10.36
CA ILE A 7 15.33 -7.63 -9.71
C ILE A 7 15.69 -7.55 -8.22
N ASP A 8 15.79 -6.32 -7.71
CA ASP A 8 16.14 -6.12 -6.31
C ASP A 8 15.06 -6.67 -5.38
N SER A 9 15.51 -7.28 -4.28
CA SER A 9 14.64 -7.86 -3.25
C SER A 9 14.18 -6.79 -2.25
N ALA A 10 12.92 -6.86 -1.86
CA ALA A 10 12.44 -6.20 -0.65
C ALA A 10 12.95 -6.96 0.60
N LEU A 11 12.75 -6.38 1.77
CA LEU A 11 13.26 -6.93 3.03
C LEU A 11 12.15 -7.51 3.90
N ASN A 12 12.46 -8.62 4.56
CA ASN A 12 11.72 -9.03 5.74
C ASN A 12 12.04 -8.05 6.90
N PRO A 13 11.06 -7.66 7.73
CA PRO A 13 11.31 -6.89 8.93
C PRO A 13 12.27 -7.62 9.87
N SER A 14 13.24 -6.90 10.43
CA SER A 14 14.10 -7.40 11.51
C SER A 14 13.80 -6.56 12.73
N LEU A 15 12.99 -7.07 13.68
CA LEU A 15 12.64 -6.32 14.89
C LEU A 15 13.90 -5.86 15.63
N GLY A 16 13.97 -4.57 15.94
CA GLY A 16 15.15 -3.94 16.55
C GLY A 16 16.40 -3.84 15.65
N GLY A 17 16.37 -4.44 14.45
CA GLY A 17 17.37 -4.38 13.39
C GLY A 17 17.03 -3.40 12.27
N THR A 18 15.80 -2.86 12.22
CA THR A 18 15.43 -1.68 11.41
C THR A 18 16.11 -0.38 11.91
N ARG A 19 17.03 -0.52 12.87
CA ARG A 19 18.14 0.40 13.08
C ARG A 19 19.00 0.31 11.83
N VAL A 20 18.73 1.17 10.86
CA VAL A 20 19.81 1.61 9.99
C VAL A 20 20.81 2.23 10.95
N GLY A 21 21.82 1.44 11.35
CA GLY A 21 22.96 1.99 12.06
C GLY A 21 23.42 3.20 11.26
N GLU A 22 23.86 4.26 11.94
CA GLU A 22 24.43 5.43 11.29
C GLU A 22 25.23 4.95 10.09
N ARG A 23 24.81 5.26 8.85
CA ARG A 23 25.65 4.95 7.70
C ARG A 23 26.99 5.59 8.04
N PRO A 24 28.07 4.82 8.25
CA PRO A 24 29.32 5.42 8.66
C PRO A 24 29.67 6.44 7.60
N LEU A 25 29.80 7.70 8.02
CA LEU A 25 30.31 8.72 7.11
C LEU A 25 31.63 8.17 6.59
N SER A 26 31.77 8.08 5.28
CA SER A 26 33.05 7.68 4.70
C SER A 26 34.12 8.64 5.22
N ASN A 27 35.37 8.18 5.32
CA ASN A 27 36.47 9.05 5.74
C ASN A 27 36.50 10.33 4.89
N ARG A 28 36.11 10.26 3.61
CA ARG A 28 35.96 11.41 2.72
C ARG A 28 34.89 12.40 3.19
N GLU A 29 33.72 11.94 3.61
CA GLU A 29 32.63 12.80 4.10
C GLU A 29 32.95 13.39 5.48
N GLN A 30 33.61 12.62 6.35
CA GLN A 30 34.11 13.12 7.64
C GLN A 30 35.15 14.21 7.41
N LEU A 31 36.10 13.98 6.50
CA LEU A 31 37.11 14.95 6.10
C LEU A 31 36.50 16.16 5.39
N GLN A 32 35.47 16.00 4.55
CA GLN A 32 34.77 17.12 3.92
C GLN A 32 33.99 17.96 4.94
N ARG A 33 33.34 17.33 5.93
CA ARG A 33 32.68 18.04 7.04
C ARG A 33 33.69 18.75 7.94
N ALA A 34 34.82 18.10 8.25
CA ALA A 34 35.91 18.70 9.01
C ALA A 34 36.55 19.87 8.25
N ALA A 35 36.84 19.69 6.96
CA ALA A 35 37.38 20.72 6.08
C ALA A 35 36.40 21.90 5.91
N ALA A 36 35.10 21.63 5.76
CA ALA A 36 34.07 22.68 5.72
C ALA A 36 33.98 23.44 7.06
N ARG A 37 34.09 22.76 8.20
CA ARG A 37 34.17 23.40 9.52
C ARG A 37 35.44 24.23 9.70
N CYS A 38 36.59 23.77 9.20
CA CYS A 38 37.85 24.51 9.25
C CYS A 38 37.87 25.71 8.28
N ALA A 39 37.31 25.55 7.07
CA ALA A 39 37.26 26.60 6.05
C ALA A 39 36.24 27.71 6.38
N THR A 40 35.14 27.38 7.06
CA THR A 40 34.14 28.38 7.49
C THR A 40 34.57 29.16 8.73
N ASN A 41 35.61 28.70 9.44
CA ASN A 41 36.10 29.36 10.63
C ASN A 41 37.61 29.20 10.89
N PRO A 42 38.48 29.80 10.06
CA PRO A 42 39.93 29.67 10.15
C PRO A 42 40.54 30.29 11.43
N LEU A 43 39.76 31.07 12.21
CA LEU A 43 40.21 31.81 13.39
C LEU A 43 39.65 31.26 14.73
N GLY A 44 38.91 30.15 14.72
CA GLY A 44 38.26 29.60 15.93
C GLY A 44 36.87 30.21 16.22
N PRO A 45 36.07 29.63 17.15
CA PRO A 45 34.64 29.92 17.31
C PRO A 45 34.37 31.36 17.75
N VAL A 46 34.08 32.25 16.80
CA VAL A 46 33.34 33.48 17.08
C VAL A 46 31.86 33.09 17.18
N PRO A 47 31.21 33.23 18.35
CA PRO A 47 29.80 32.87 18.48
C PRO A 47 28.96 33.79 17.59
N LYS A 48 28.39 33.21 16.52
CA LYS A 48 27.35 33.85 15.70
C LYS A 48 26.02 33.27 16.15
N CYS A 49 24.99 34.10 16.34
CA CYS A 49 23.63 33.65 16.63
C CYS A 49 23.03 33.01 15.37
N THR A 50 23.31 31.72 15.15
CA THR A 50 22.82 30.94 14.02
C THR A 50 21.94 29.80 14.50
N GLY A 51 20.96 29.40 13.69
CA GLY A 51 19.94 28.43 14.07
C GLY A 51 19.47 27.57 12.90
N CYS A 52 18.95 26.39 13.23
CA CYS A 52 18.35 25.45 12.28
C CYS A 52 16.85 25.30 12.54
N VAL A 53 16.08 25.05 11.47
CA VAL A 53 14.65 24.75 11.56
C VAL A 53 14.42 23.29 11.20
N PHE A 54 13.80 22.54 12.09
CA PHE A 54 13.40 21.14 11.90
C PHE A 54 11.89 21.07 11.76
N ILE A 55 11.40 20.50 10.67
CA ILE A 55 9.98 20.49 10.31
C ILE A 55 9.53 19.06 10.04
N GLY A 56 8.58 18.58 10.85
CA GLY A 56 7.86 17.33 10.61
C GLY A 56 6.53 17.57 9.87
N ILE A 57 6.31 16.90 8.75
CA ILE A 57 5.07 16.94 7.97
C ILE A 57 4.44 15.55 7.97
N PHE A 58 3.18 15.43 8.37
CA PHE A 58 2.51 14.16 8.63
C PHE A 58 1.19 14.06 7.85
N PHE A 59 1.17 13.27 6.76
CA PHE A 59 0.00 13.06 5.89
C PHE A 59 -0.73 11.76 6.25
N ASP A 60 -1.92 11.84 6.81
CA ASP A 60 -2.64 10.65 7.26
C ASP A 60 -3.37 9.88 6.13
N GLY A 61 -3.74 8.63 6.41
CA GLY A 61 -4.43 7.74 5.48
C GLY A 61 -5.90 8.06 5.28
N THR A 62 -6.49 7.54 4.21
CA THR A 62 -7.91 7.78 3.90
C THR A 62 -8.82 7.32 5.03
N GLY A 63 -9.72 8.19 5.45
CA GLY A 63 -10.63 7.94 6.57
C GLY A 63 -9.97 8.09 7.95
N ASN A 64 -8.72 8.57 8.02
CA ASN A 64 -8.01 8.85 9.27
C ASN A 64 -7.94 10.34 9.60
N ASN A 65 -8.24 10.67 10.85
CA ASN A 65 -8.26 12.04 11.37
C ASN A 65 -7.91 12.06 12.87
N GLU A 66 -6.82 12.71 13.26
CA GLU A 66 -6.39 12.85 14.66
C GLU A 66 -7.52 13.31 15.59
N GLN A 67 -8.28 14.33 15.20
CA GLN A 67 -9.34 14.86 16.04
C GLN A 67 -10.40 13.79 16.31
N LYS A 68 -10.96 13.21 15.24
CA LYS A 68 -12.07 12.25 15.34
C LYS A 68 -11.65 10.90 15.91
N ASP A 69 -10.45 10.43 15.57
CA ASP A 69 -9.99 9.06 15.83
C ASP A 69 -9.19 8.93 17.13
N TYR A 70 -8.82 10.06 17.75
CA TYR A 70 -8.07 10.09 19.00
C TYR A 70 -8.60 11.14 19.98
N LEU A 71 -8.58 12.42 19.62
CA LEU A 71 -8.86 13.51 20.59
C LEU A 71 -10.31 13.51 21.07
N ASP A 72 -11.26 13.21 20.18
CA ASP A 72 -12.68 13.10 20.53
C ASP A 72 -12.98 11.79 21.29
N GLN A 73 -12.10 10.79 21.18
CA GLN A 73 -12.30 9.45 21.75
C GLN A 73 -11.56 9.26 23.09
N LEU A 74 -11.08 10.33 23.72
CA LEU A 74 -10.28 10.22 24.95
C LEU A 74 -11.01 9.58 26.13
N SER A 75 -12.34 9.75 26.20
CA SER A 75 -13.21 9.09 27.18
C SER A 75 -13.57 7.65 26.80
N GLU A 76 -13.37 7.25 25.55
CA GLU A 76 -13.80 5.97 25.00
C GLU A 76 -12.64 5.28 24.26
N PRO A 77 -11.65 4.70 24.96
CA PRO A 77 -10.47 4.14 24.31
C PRO A 77 -10.76 2.98 23.35
N ARG A 78 -11.96 2.37 23.43
CA ARG A 78 -12.49 1.40 22.45
C ARG A 78 -12.79 1.98 21.08
N GLU A 79 -13.02 3.28 20.99
CA GLU A 79 -13.32 3.98 19.75
C GLU A 79 -12.07 4.63 19.13
N MET A 80 -10.95 4.64 19.87
CA MET A 80 -9.67 5.15 19.37
C MET A 80 -9.12 4.27 18.25
N LYS A 81 -9.00 4.84 17.06
CA LYS A 81 -8.47 4.15 15.86
C LYS A 81 -7.40 4.96 15.13
N HIS A 82 -6.65 5.79 15.85
CA HIS A 82 -5.63 6.63 15.27
C HIS A 82 -4.52 5.82 14.56
N SER A 83 -3.99 6.38 13.48
CA SER A 83 -2.98 5.75 12.65
C SER A 83 -1.57 5.83 13.26
N ASN A 84 -0.62 5.14 12.65
CA ASN A 84 0.80 5.31 12.93
C ASN A 84 1.31 6.71 12.58
N VAL A 85 0.68 7.40 11.62
CA VAL A 85 1.03 8.81 11.32
C VAL A 85 0.71 9.71 12.51
N VAL A 86 -0.44 9.51 13.16
CA VAL A 86 -0.80 10.24 14.40
C VAL A 86 0.18 9.90 15.54
N ARG A 87 0.54 8.62 15.71
CA ARG A 87 1.51 8.20 16.76
C ARG A 87 2.86 8.88 16.58
N LEU A 88 3.37 8.93 15.34
CA LEU A 88 4.63 9.59 15.01
C LEU A 88 4.52 11.11 15.13
N TYR A 89 3.39 11.71 14.74
CA TYR A 89 3.12 13.13 14.94
C TYR A 89 3.17 13.50 16.42
N HIS A 90 2.55 12.70 17.29
CA HIS A 90 2.58 12.90 18.74
C HIS A 90 3.97 12.74 19.34
N ALA A 91 4.81 11.85 18.77
CA ALA A 91 6.19 11.66 19.19
C ALA A 91 7.14 12.78 18.72
N HIS A 92 6.76 13.57 17.71
CA HIS A 92 7.54 14.73 17.26
C HIS A 92 7.38 15.91 18.23
N PRO A 93 8.46 16.60 18.62
CA PRO A 93 8.36 17.81 19.41
C PRO A 93 7.80 18.94 18.53
N GLY A 94 7.06 19.87 19.14
CA GLY A 94 6.79 21.15 18.52
C GLY A 94 5.33 21.63 18.60
N PRO A 95 5.10 22.95 18.50
CA PRO A 95 6.12 23.99 18.27
C PRO A 95 7.02 24.20 19.51
N LEU A 96 8.34 24.22 19.30
CA LEU A 96 9.33 24.34 20.37
C LEU A 96 10.59 25.05 19.85
N LYS A 97 11.18 25.97 20.63
CA LYS A 97 12.51 26.52 20.37
C LYS A 97 13.47 26.03 21.47
N VAL A 98 14.62 25.49 21.06
CA VAL A 98 15.71 25.10 21.98
C VAL A 98 16.96 25.86 21.55
N ALA A 99 17.40 26.80 22.39
CA ALA A 99 18.38 27.81 22.01
C ALA A 99 17.97 28.52 20.71
N THR A 100 18.82 28.49 19.68
CA THR A 100 18.55 29.08 18.37
C THR A 100 17.86 28.14 17.38
N ASN A 101 17.60 26.88 17.76
CA ASN A 101 16.95 25.90 16.87
C ASN A 101 15.43 25.88 17.09
N GLY A 102 14.68 25.73 16.01
CA GLY A 102 13.22 25.60 16.03
C GLY A 102 12.75 24.23 15.57
N TYR A 103 11.74 23.69 16.24
CA TYR A 103 11.13 22.40 15.96
C TYR A 103 9.63 22.59 15.75
N TYR A 104 9.15 22.22 14.57
CA TYR A 104 7.76 22.40 14.14
C TYR A 104 7.21 21.08 13.62
N ARG A 105 5.92 20.85 13.86
CA ARG A 105 5.20 19.69 13.34
C ARG A 105 3.86 20.11 12.79
N TYR A 106 3.44 19.50 11.70
CA TYR A 106 2.16 19.77 11.05
C TYR A 106 1.49 18.45 10.68
N TYR A 107 0.28 18.26 11.20
CA TYR A 107 -0.59 17.16 10.86
C TYR A 107 -1.56 17.56 9.74
N ILE A 108 -1.69 16.69 8.74
CA ILE A 108 -2.60 16.84 7.61
C ILE A 108 -3.58 15.65 7.65
N PRO A 109 -4.89 15.89 7.89
CA PRO A 109 -5.88 14.83 7.92
C PRO A 109 -5.98 14.11 6.59
N GLY A 110 -6.23 12.80 6.63
CA GLY A 110 -6.33 12.02 5.41
C GLY A 110 -7.61 12.31 4.63
N LEU A 111 -7.58 11.92 3.36
CA LEU A 111 -8.71 12.08 2.44
C LEU A 111 -9.99 11.43 2.98
N GLY A 112 -11.13 12.00 2.64
CA GLY A 112 -12.44 11.53 3.12
C GLY A 112 -12.76 11.93 4.56
N THR A 113 -11.90 12.73 5.19
CA THR A 113 -12.15 13.33 6.51
C THR A 113 -12.08 14.85 6.41
N PRO A 114 -12.81 15.59 7.27
CA PRO A 114 -12.85 17.04 7.18
C PRO A 114 -11.47 17.65 7.45
N PHE A 115 -11.16 18.66 6.65
CA PHE A 115 -10.02 19.54 6.83
C PHE A 115 -10.42 21.01 6.56
N PRO A 116 -11.03 21.69 7.55
CA PRO A 116 -11.59 23.03 7.37
C PRO A 116 -10.58 24.08 6.86
N LYS A 117 -9.29 23.88 7.16
CA LYS A 117 -8.19 24.77 6.73
C LYS A 117 -7.96 24.82 5.23
N ILE A 118 -8.57 23.91 4.47
CA ILE A 118 -8.60 23.94 3.00
C ILE A 118 -10.02 24.06 2.44
N GLY A 119 -11.01 24.34 3.31
CA GLY A 119 -12.43 24.36 2.94
C GLY A 119 -13.08 22.99 2.79
N ASP A 120 -12.41 21.91 3.19
CA ASP A 120 -12.96 20.55 3.21
C ASP A 120 -13.72 20.37 4.54
N VAL A 121 -15.04 20.54 4.53
CA VAL A 121 -15.89 20.49 5.74
C VAL A 121 -16.89 19.33 5.67
N ASP A 122 -17.33 18.84 6.83
CA ASP A 122 -18.37 17.80 6.90
C ASP A 122 -19.75 18.40 6.61
N GLY A 123 -20.44 17.89 5.58
CA GLY A 123 -21.83 18.22 5.29
C GLY A 123 -22.06 19.59 4.64
N GLU A 124 -23.28 19.81 4.17
CA GLU A 124 -23.78 21.14 3.81
C GLU A 124 -24.47 21.75 5.04
N LEU A 125 -24.31 23.06 5.23
CA LEU A 125 -25.13 23.82 6.17
C LEU A 125 -26.56 23.87 5.60
N ASP A 126 -27.58 23.57 6.41
CA ASP A 126 -28.95 23.86 6.02
C ASP A 126 -29.23 25.38 6.02
N GLU A 127 -30.42 25.79 5.55
CA GLU A 127 -30.84 27.21 5.49
C GLU A 127 -30.85 27.90 6.86
N GLU A 128 -30.81 27.12 7.95
CA GLU A 128 -30.81 27.57 9.34
C GLU A 128 -29.40 27.60 9.97
N GLY A 129 -28.36 27.25 9.20
CA GLY A 129 -26.95 27.29 9.61
C GLY A 129 -26.53 26.10 10.47
N SER A 130 -27.31 25.02 10.50
CA SER A 130 -27.01 23.79 11.21
C SER A 130 -26.25 22.81 10.32
N LEU A 131 -25.26 22.11 10.88
CA LEU A 131 -24.49 21.10 10.17
C LEU A 131 -25.38 19.87 9.94
N THR A 132 -25.75 19.59 8.69
CA THR A 132 -26.46 18.34 8.38
C THR A 132 -25.48 17.17 8.46
N GLN A 133 -25.55 16.40 9.54
CA GLN A 133 -24.75 15.20 9.78
C GLN A 133 -25.25 14.01 8.94
N LYS A 134 -25.51 14.23 7.66
CA LYS A 134 -25.73 13.13 6.70
C LYS A 134 -24.37 12.70 6.18
N TRP A 135 -23.77 11.73 6.87
CA TRP A 135 -22.86 10.80 6.20
C TRP A 135 -23.53 10.37 4.89
N HIS A 136 -22.78 10.39 3.78
CA HIS A 136 -23.26 10.16 2.39
C HIS A 136 -23.67 11.39 1.56
N THR A 137 -22.85 12.43 1.47
CA THR A 137 -22.80 13.12 0.16
C THR A 137 -21.96 12.27 -0.78
N LEU A 138 -22.50 11.99 -1.97
CA LEU A 138 -21.79 11.33 -3.06
C LEU A 138 -20.40 11.97 -3.30
N LYS A 139 -20.26 13.28 -3.05
CA LYS A 139 -18.98 14.03 -3.06
C LYS A 139 -17.94 13.53 -2.06
N GLN A 140 -18.30 13.19 -0.81
CA GLN A 140 -17.33 12.73 0.20
C GLN A 140 -16.90 11.27 -0.08
N GLN A 141 -17.81 10.44 -0.60
CA GLN A 141 -17.49 9.13 -1.13
C GLN A 141 -16.61 9.23 -2.37
N LEU A 142 -16.96 10.08 -3.34
CA LEU A 142 -16.15 10.38 -4.53
C LEU A 142 -14.83 11.09 -4.20
N GLY A 143 -14.70 11.80 -3.08
CA GLY A 143 -13.43 12.38 -2.63
C GLY A 143 -12.51 11.35 -1.99
N SER A 144 -13.06 10.49 -1.12
CA SER A 144 -12.36 9.32 -0.54
C SER A 144 -11.92 8.32 -1.61
N ILE A 145 -12.76 8.14 -2.63
CA ILE A 145 -12.56 7.22 -3.74
C ILE A 145 -11.68 7.88 -4.80
N GLY A 146 -12.04 9.08 -5.26
CA GLY A 146 -11.47 9.85 -6.37
C GLY A 146 -10.25 10.70 -6.07
N ALA A 147 -9.62 10.56 -4.90
CA ALA A 147 -8.48 11.38 -4.46
C ALA A 147 -8.69 12.91 -4.61
N MET A 148 -9.96 13.33 -4.70
CA MET A 148 -10.35 14.72 -4.78
C MET A 148 -9.99 15.34 -3.43
N ASN A 149 -9.26 16.47 -3.46
CA ASN A 149 -8.66 17.15 -2.31
C ASN A 149 -7.27 16.67 -1.83
N GLY A 150 -6.59 15.78 -2.57
CA GLY A 150 -5.19 15.43 -2.28
C GLY A 150 -4.20 16.57 -2.58
N ALA A 151 -4.31 17.20 -3.75
CA ALA A 151 -3.48 18.36 -4.11
C ALA A 151 -3.63 19.54 -3.13
N PRO A 152 -4.85 19.96 -2.72
CA PRO A 152 -5.04 20.96 -1.67
C PRO A 152 -4.30 20.63 -0.36
N ARG A 153 -4.32 19.37 0.09
CA ARG A 153 -3.58 18.90 1.28
C ARG A 153 -2.07 19.07 1.12
N ILE A 154 -1.54 18.70 -0.05
CA ILE A 154 -0.12 18.84 -0.39
C ILE A 154 0.28 20.32 -0.42
N VAL A 155 -0.49 21.18 -1.10
CA VAL A 155 -0.22 22.62 -1.19
C VAL A 155 -0.29 23.26 0.19
N TRP A 156 -1.28 22.91 1.01
CA TRP A 156 -1.35 23.37 2.39
C TRP A 156 -0.10 22.97 3.17
N GLY A 157 0.36 21.72 3.04
CA GLY A 157 1.63 21.25 3.59
C GLY A 157 2.82 22.10 3.15
N LEU A 158 2.91 22.47 1.86
CA LEU A 158 3.98 23.34 1.35
C LEU A 158 3.96 24.72 2.00
N THR A 159 2.76 25.31 2.23
CA THR A 159 2.66 26.59 2.95
C THR A 159 3.21 26.50 4.38
N ARG A 160 3.14 25.33 5.02
CA ARG A 160 3.67 25.14 6.39
C ARG A 160 5.19 25.25 6.46
N VAL A 161 5.91 24.94 5.38
CA VAL A 161 7.37 25.16 5.32
C VAL A 161 7.70 26.65 5.42
N PHE A 162 6.96 27.52 4.72
CA PHE A 162 7.09 28.97 4.84
C PHE A 162 6.76 29.45 6.26
N ASN A 163 5.68 28.93 6.83
CA ASN A 163 5.23 29.34 8.15
C ASN A 163 6.18 28.88 9.25
N ALA A 164 6.76 27.68 9.19
CA ALA A 164 7.76 27.24 10.17
C ALA A 164 8.97 28.19 10.22
N ILE A 165 9.45 28.64 9.06
CA ILE A 165 10.56 29.59 8.96
C ILE A 165 10.12 30.96 9.52
N SER A 166 8.95 31.46 9.12
CA SER A 166 8.45 32.75 9.61
C SER A 166 8.13 32.73 11.11
N GLN A 167 7.55 31.65 11.62
CA GLN A 167 7.30 31.46 13.04
C GLN A 167 8.59 31.38 13.85
N HIS A 168 9.62 30.74 13.29
CA HIS A 168 10.91 30.68 13.94
C HIS A 168 11.55 32.06 14.12
N VAL A 169 11.51 32.87 13.07
CA VAL A 169 12.19 34.17 13.05
C VAL A 169 11.33 35.29 13.65
N TYR A 170 10.02 35.28 13.42
CA TYR A 170 9.10 36.38 13.72
C TYR A 170 7.95 36.02 14.67
N GLU A 171 7.82 34.76 15.07
CA GLU A 171 6.72 34.29 15.93
C GLU A 171 5.33 34.61 15.35
N LYS A 172 5.28 34.65 14.01
CA LYS A 172 4.07 34.88 13.24
C LYS A 172 4.13 34.11 11.93
N ASP A 173 2.99 33.56 11.53
CA ASP A 173 2.80 32.97 10.22
C ASP A 173 3.01 34.01 9.11
N LEU A 174 3.60 33.57 8.00
CA LEU A 174 3.73 34.39 6.79
C LEU A 174 2.47 34.27 5.92
N ILE A 175 1.89 33.09 5.90
CA ILE A 175 0.70 32.72 5.12
C ILE A 175 -0.35 32.26 6.12
N ASP A 176 -1.35 33.09 6.41
CA ASP A 176 -2.46 32.71 7.28
C ASP A 176 -3.31 31.59 6.67
N ASP A 177 -4.19 30.99 7.48
CA ASP A 177 -5.00 29.84 7.05
C ASP A 177 -6.00 30.20 5.94
N THR A 178 -6.49 31.45 5.88
CA THR A 178 -7.35 31.93 4.78
C THR A 178 -6.59 31.98 3.47
N THR A 179 -5.41 32.60 3.47
CA THR A 179 -4.53 32.69 2.30
C THR A 179 -4.03 31.30 1.87
N ALA A 180 -3.73 30.43 2.84
CA ALA A 180 -3.31 29.06 2.55
C ALA A 180 -4.44 28.23 1.94
N LYS A 181 -5.69 28.41 2.41
CA LYS A 181 -6.88 27.83 1.80
C LYS A 181 -7.01 28.30 0.35
N ASP A 182 -6.94 29.60 0.12
CA ASP A 182 -7.06 30.18 -1.22
C ASP A 182 -5.96 29.66 -2.14
N LEU A 183 -4.72 29.54 -1.68
CA LEU A 183 -3.63 28.92 -2.46
C LEU A 183 -3.90 27.44 -2.74
N ALA A 184 -4.35 26.68 -1.74
CA ALA A 184 -4.62 25.25 -1.87
C ALA A 184 -5.76 24.95 -2.84
N THR A 185 -6.78 25.82 -2.91
CA THR A 185 -7.94 25.65 -3.80
C THR A 185 -7.77 26.33 -5.16
N SER A 186 -7.16 27.52 -5.24
CA SER A 186 -6.95 28.23 -6.52
C SER A 186 -5.86 27.62 -7.39
N VAL A 187 -4.83 27.00 -6.77
CA VAL A 187 -3.83 26.22 -7.50
C VAL A 187 -4.45 24.91 -8.04
N PHE A 188 -5.58 24.46 -7.47
CA PHE A 188 -6.23 23.21 -7.83
C PHE A 188 -7.70 23.41 -8.20
N ASP A 189 -7.95 23.82 -9.45
CA ASP A 189 -9.26 23.70 -10.08
C ASP A 189 -9.31 22.39 -10.89
N MET A 190 -10.29 21.54 -10.58
CA MET A 190 -10.51 20.25 -11.25
C MET A 190 -10.78 20.40 -12.76
N MET A 191 -11.17 21.59 -13.21
CA MET A 191 -11.38 21.90 -14.62
C MET A 191 -10.09 22.29 -15.36
N LEU A 192 -8.98 22.51 -14.64
CA LEU A 192 -7.72 22.90 -15.25
C LEU A 192 -6.85 21.69 -15.64
N PRO A 193 -6.20 21.72 -16.81
CA PRO A 193 -5.17 20.74 -17.16
C PRO A 193 -4.02 20.73 -16.13
N GLN A 194 -3.41 19.57 -15.87
CA GLN A 194 -2.32 19.41 -14.90
C GLN A 194 -1.17 20.41 -15.09
N VAL A 195 -0.84 20.75 -16.34
CA VAL A 195 0.20 21.74 -16.66
C VAL A 195 -0.15 23.14 -16.11
N ALA A 196 -1.42 23.54 -16.11
CA ALA A 196 -1.84 24.83 -15.57
C ALA A 196 -1.74 24.85 -14.04
N ILE A 197 -2.06 23.73 -13.39
CA ILE A 197 -1.88 23.52 -11.94
C ILE A 197 -0.40 23.66 -11.57
N ASP A 198 0.48 23.00 -12.33
CA ASP A 198 1.93 23.05 -12.09
C ASP A 198 2.49 24.46 -12.27
N VAL A 199 2.10 25.17 -13.33
CA VAL A 199 2.50 26.56 -13.58
C VAL A 199 2.00 27.49 -12.46
N SER A 200 0.73 27.37 -12.06
CA SER A 200 0.14 28.16 -10.98
C SER A 200 0.86 27.93 -9.64
N ARG A 201 1.17 26.67 -9.32
CA ARG A 201 1.96 26.29 -8.13
C ARG A 201 3.33 26.98 -8.15
N LEU A 202 4.05 26.87 -9.26
CA LEU A 202 5.40 27.43 -9.38
C LEU A 202 5.37 28.97 -9.30
N ILE A 203 4.46 29.64 -10.00
CA ILE A 203 4.34 31.10 -9.90
C ILE A 203 4.03 31.51 -8.45
N SER A 204 3.03 30.89 -7.84
CA SER A 204 2.58 31.28 -6.50
C SER A 204 3.64 30.99 -5.44
N LEU A 205 4.10 29.73 -5.33
CA LEU A 205 4.99 29.32 -4.24
C LEU A 205 6.45 29.69 -4.49
N LYS A 206 6.96 29.49 -5.72
CA LYS A 206 8.37 29.76 -6.07
C LYS A 206 8.61 31.23 -6.38
N ALA A 207 7.83 31.84 -7.27
CA ALA A 207 8.11 33.21 -7.70
C ALA A 207 7.58 34.27 -6.73
N VAL A 208 6.41 34.07 -6.12
CA VAL A 208 5.81 35.07 -5.21
C VAL A 208 6.22 34.82 -3.76
N TRP A 209 5.83 33.69 -3.17
CA TRP A 209 5.97 33.49 -1.72
C TRP A 209 7.40 33.29 -1.24
N GLN A 210 8.27 32.62 -2.02
CA GLN A 210 9.69 32.54 -1.64
C GLN A 210 10.40 33.88 -1.71
N ASN A 211 10.07 34.73 -2.70
CA ASN A 211 10.63 36.08 -2.76
C ASN A 211 10.12 36.95 -1.61
N ARG A 212 8.83 36.83 -1.22
CA ARG A 212 8.31 37.50 -0.01
C ARG A 212 9.05 37.05 1.25
N LEU A 213 9.26 35.75 1.43
CA LEU A 213 10.00 35.21 2.57
C LEU A 213 11.46 35.70 2.55
N LYS A 214 12.13 35.61 1.40
CA LYS A 214 13.53 36.07 1.23
C LYS A 214 13.69 37.55 1.55
N SER A 215 12.80 38.41 1.04
CA SER A 215 12.81 39.84 1.34
C SER A 215 12.57 40.13 2.81
N LYS A 216 11.66 39.39 3.46
CA LYS A 216 11.40 39.52 4.90
C LYS A 216 12.67 39.18 5.71
N LEU A 217 13.36 38.10 5.34
CA LEU A 217 14.56 37.58 6.01
C LEU A 217 15.83 38.44 5.82
N ALA A 218 15.88 39.31 4.80
CA ALA A 218 17.10 40.06 4.45
C ALA A 218 17.67 40.94 5.57
N ASN A 219 16.82 41.39 6.51
CA ASN A 219 17.18 42.34 7.58
C ASN A 219 17.27 41.69 8.97
N GLN A 220 17.50 40.37 9.06
CA GLN A 220 17.41 39.65 10.35
C GLN A 220 18.76 39.40 11.03
N PRO A 221 18.81 39.50 12.38
CA PRO A 221 20.03 39.26 13.16
C PRO A 221 20.36 37.77 13.30
N VAL A 222 19.34 36.89 13.29
CA VAL A 222 19.53 35.43 13.34
C VAL A 222 19.64 34.89 11.92
N LYS A 223 20.80 34.33 11.58
CA LYS A 223 21.01 33.67 10.30
C LYS A 223 20.61 32.21 10.39
N LEU A 224 19.63 31.81 9.60
CA LEU A 224 19.24 30.42 9.44
C LEU A 224 20.29 29.66 8.62
N GLU A 225 20.82 28.58 9.17
CA GLU A 225 21.85 27.76 8.52
C GLU A 225 21.26 26.64 7.67
N LEU A 226 20.19 26.00 8.15
CA LEU A 226 19.63 24.82 7.51
C LEU A 226 18.14 24.65 7.84
N ILE A 227 17.38 24.28 6.83
CA ILE A 227 16.03 23.76 6.95
C ILE A 227 16.09 22.24 6.78
N THR A 228 15.62 21.51 7.78
CA THR A 228 15.55 20.05 7.77
C THR A 228 14.09 19.62 7.77
N ILE A 229 13.68 18.89 6.74
CA ILE A 229 12.32 18.39 6.60
C ILE A 229 12.30 16.87 6.84
N ASN A 230 11.33 16.41 7.61
CA ASN A 230 11.00 15.00 7.80
C ASN A 230 9.53 14.80 7.42
N VAL A 231 9.26 13.87 6.52
CA VAL A 231 7.91 13.66 5.98
C VAL A 231 7.45 12.24 6.28
N PHE A 232 6.22 12.11 6.77
CA PHE A 232 5.60 10.83 7.04
C PHE A 232 4.26 10.74 6.33
N GLY A 233 3.90 9.56 5.85
CA GLY A 233 2.55 9.35 5.34
C GLY A 233 2.09 7.91 5.31
N PHE A 234 0.77 7.71 5.30
CA PHE A 234 0.13 6.41 5.17
C PHE A 234 -0.89 6.41 4.03
N SER A 235 -0.99 5.33 3.26
CA SER A 235 -2.02 5.16 2.22
C SER A 235 -1.91 6.22 1.12
N ARG A 236 -3.01 6.93 0.81
CA ARG A 236 -2.98 8.12 -0.03
C ARG A 236 -2.21 9.27 0.60
N GLY A 237 -2.15 9.38 1.93
CA GLY A 237 -1.22 10.29 2.61
C GLY A 237 0.25 9.97 2.33
N ALA A 238 0.61 8.71 2.11
CA ALA A 238 1.96 8.36 1.64
C ALA A 238 2.19 8.80 0.18
N ALA A 239 1.16 8.76 -0.66
CA ALA A 239 1.23 9.31 -2.01
C ALA A 239 1.37 10.84 -1.96
N GLU A 240 0.59 11.50 -1.11
CA GLU A 240 0.70 12.95 -0.84
C GLU A 240 2.09 13.31 -0.32
N ALA A 241 2.69 12.50 0.56
CA ALA A 241 4.05 12.69 1.05
C ALA A 241 5.10 12.60 -0.08
N ARG A 242 4.99 11.60 -0.97
CA ARG A 242 5.88 11.45 -2.15
C ARG A 242 5.74 12.64 -3.09
N THR A 243 4.51 13.06 -3.39
CA THR A 243 4.25 14.25 -4.22
C THR A 243 4.71 15.54 -3.56
N PHE A 244 4.48 15.70 -2.25
CA PHE A 244 4.93 16.85 -1.48
C PHE A 244 6.45 17.03 -1.57
N VAL A 245 7.22 15.95 -1.43
CA VAL A 245 8.68 16.00 -1.53
C VAL A 245 9.12 16.41 -2.93
N ASN A 246 8.56 15.80 -3.97
CA ASN A 246 8.87 16.16 -5.36
C ASN A 246 8.55 17.64 -5.64
N TRP A 247 7.35 18.11 -5.28
CA TRP A 247 6.94 19.50 -5.47
C TRP A 247 7.72 20.49 -4.62
N LEU A 248 8.16 20.09 -3.42
CA LEU A 248 9.03 20.90 -2.57
C LEU A 248 10.37 21.16 -3.27
N TYR A 249 10.98 20.13 -3.86
CA TYR A 249 12.23 20.29 -4.59
C TYR A 249 12.08 21.10 -5.88
N GLU A 250 10.94 21.00 -6.57
CA GLU A 250 10.64 21.83 -7.75
C GLU A 250 10.57 23.33 -7.43
N ILE A 251 10.04 23.69 -6.25
CA ILE A 251 10.02 25.10 -5.82
C ILE A 251 11.39 25.55 -5.29
N CYS A 252 12.28 24.65 -4.88
CA CYS A 252 13.63 25.03 -4.47
C CYS A 252 14.49 25.54 -5.65
N ALA A 253 15.53 26.30 -5.31
CA ALA A 253 16.62 26.58 -6.24
C ALA A 253 17.73 25.54 -6.04
N GLN A 254 18.09 24.85 -7.12
CA GLN A 254 19.19 23.88 -7.12
C GLN A 254 20.49 24.57 -7.50
N LYS A 255 21.55 24.36 -6.72
CA LYS A 255 22.89 24.91 -6.96
C LYS A 255 23.94 23.98 -6.35
N ASP A 256 25.00 23.67 -7.11
CA ASP A 256 26.16 22.89 -6.63
C ASP A 256 25.75 21.57 -5.94
N ASP A 257 24.84 20.80 -6.58
CA ASP A 257 24.22 19.56 -6.06
C ASP A 257 23.40 19.71 -4.76
N GLY A 258 23.22 20.93 -4.26
CA GLY A 258 22.38 21.26 -3.12
C GLY A 258 21.08 21.99 -3.50
N TYR A 259 20.18 22.10 -2.53
CA TYR A 259 18.92 22.83 -2.67
C TYR A 259 18.84 23.96 -1.67
N THR A 260 18.23 25.07 -2.11
CA THR A 260 17.93 26.21 -1.25
C THR A 260 16.46 26.61 -1.35
N PHE A 261 15.88 26.99 -0.21
CA PHE A 261 14.53 27.50 -0.07
C PHE A 261 14.59 28.92 0.47
N ALA A 262 14.11 29.90 -0.31
CA ALA A 262 14.27 31.33 -0.01
C ALA A 262 15.74 31.75 0.31
N GLY A 263 16.73 31.05 -0.26
CA GLY A 263 18.16 31.30 -0.04
C GLY A 263 18.77 30.57 1.17
N ILE A 264 17.99 29.79 1.91
CA ILE A 264 18.46 28.97 3.03
C ILE A 264 18.67 27.53 2.53
N PRO A 265 19.78 26.85 2.83
CA PRO A 265 19.96 25.44 2.53
C PRO A 265 18.80 24.59 3.07
N ILE A 266 18.29 23.66 2.26
CA ILE A 266 17.21 22.75 2.64
C ILE A 266 17.55 21.30 2.32
N ARG A 267 17.14 20.39 3.20
CA ARG A 267 17.22 18.94 3.00
C ARG A 267 15.96 18.24 3.45
N VAL A 268 15.59 17.17 2.75
CA VAL A 268 14.64 16.17 3.24
C VAL A 268 15.45 15.02 3.84
N GLN A 269 15.54 15.01 5.17
CA GLN A 269 16.36 14.04 5.90
C GLN A 269 15.71 12.66 5.95
N PHE A 270 14.39 12.60 6.12
CA PHE A 270 13.68 11.34 6.22
C PHE A 270 12.31 11.37 5.53
N LEU A 271 12.01 10.33 4.76
CA LEU A 271 10.68 10.05 4.20
C LEU A 271 10.20 8.68 4.68
N GLY A 272 9.33 8.66 5.69
CA GLY A 272 8.76 7.44 6.26
C GLY A 272 7.35 7.18 5.75
N ILE A 273 7.16 6.16 4.91
CA ILE A 273 5.86 5.89 4.28
C ILE A 273 5.32 4.49 4.59
N PHE A 274 4.01 4.42 4.81
CA PHE A 274 3.29 3.17 5.02
C PHE A 274 2.36 2.91 3.83
N ASP A 275 2.58 1.77 3.19
CA ASP A 275 1.70 1.13 2.22
C ASP A 275 1.06 2.11 1.21
N THR A 276 1.88 2.79 0.40
CA THR A 276 1.41 3.82 -0.53
C THR A 276 0.33 3.31 -1.49
N VAL A 277 -0.75 4.08 -1.58
CA VAL A 277 -1.82 3.89 -2.56
C VAL A 277 -2.02 5.22 -3.29
N ALA A 278 -1.59 5.32 -4.53
CA ALA A 278 -1.70 6.53 -5.33
C ALA A 278 -2.99 6.59 -6.17
N SER A 279 -3.75 5.49 -6.20
CA SER A 279 -4.90 5.37 -7.08
C SER A 279 -6.04 6.35 -6.72
N VAL A 280 -6.35 7.19 -7.70
CA VAL A 280 -7.50 8.07 -7.85
C VAL A 280 -8.67 7.26 -8.37
N GLY A 281 -9.74 7.22 -7.60
CA GLY A 281 -11.04 6.71 -8.02
C GLY A 281 -11.33 5.26 -7.69
N ALA A 282 -12.57 4.89 -7.96
CA ALA A 282 -13.03 3.51 -8.08
C ALA A 282 -12.54 2.92 -9.41
N ALA A 283 -11.41 3.40 -9.94
CA ALA A 283 -10.82 2.95 -11.19
C ALA A 283 -10.54 1.45 -11.11
N GLY A 284 -9.96 0.97 -9.99
CA GLY A 284 -9.79 -0.46 -9.75
C GLY A 284 -11.09 -1.28 -9.70
N LEU A 285 -12.24 -0.65 -9.44
CA LEU A 285 -13.56 -1.29 -9.38
C LEU A 285 -14.33 -1.22 -10.72
N TYR A 286 -14.22 -0.13 -11.49
CA TYR A 286 -15.08 0.15 -12.65
C TYR A 286 -14.37 0.49 -13.97
N THR A 287 -13.06 0.83 -13.99
CA THR A 287 -12.39 1.26 -15.23
C THR A 287 -11.03 0.59 -15.47
N PHE A 288 -10.70 0.36 -16.74
CA PHE A 288 -9.40 -0.15 -17.19
C PHE A 288 -8.28 0.92 -17.19
N ILE A 289 -8.49 2.06 -16.52
CA ILE A 289 -7.56 3.20 -16.54
C ILE A 289 -6.55 3.04 -15.39
N GLU A 290 -5.26 3.27 -15.67
CA GLU A 290 -4.22 3.37 -14.63
C GLU A 290 -4.67 4.35 -13.54
N GLY A 291 -4.70 3.88 -12.29
CA GLY A 291 -5.30 4.64 -11.19
C GLY A 291 -4.56 5.95 -10.85
N ARG A 292 -3.39 6.23 -11.42
CA ARG A 292 -2.63 7.45 -11.11
C ARG A 292 -3.09 8.60 -12.02
N ALA A 293 -3.96 9.46 -11.51
CA ALA A 293 -4.41 10.66 -12.20
C ALA A 293 -4.03 11.93 -11.42
N GLY A 294 -3.98 13.06 -12.13
CA GLY A 294 -3.71 14.37 -11.53
C GLY A 294 -2.37 14.45 -10.82
N TRP A 295 -2.39 14.88 -9.56
CA TRP A 295 -1.20 15.19 -8.76
C TRP A 295 -0.29 13.99 -8.47
N ALA A 296 -0.81 12.77 -8.56
CA ALA A 296 -0.04 11.53 -8.34
C ALA A 296 0.73 11.05 -9.58
N ASN A 297 0.46 11.66 -10.74
CA ASN A 297 1.15 11.30 -11.98
C ASN A 297 2.61 11.78 -11.94
N LYS A 298 3.57 10.88 -12.25
CA LYS A 298 5.03 11.15 -12.25
C LYS A 298 5.64 11.68 -10.95
N THR A 299 4.90 11.62 -9.84
CA THR A 299 5.32 12.14 -8.54
C THR A 299 5.43 11.05 -7.48
N MET A 300 5.18 9.79 -7.86
CA MET A 300 5.37 8.65 -6.97
C MET A 300 6.83 8.23 -6.87
N GLN A 301 7.74 8.59 -7.78
CA GLN A 301 9.14 8.24 -7.58
C GLN A 301 9.73 8.94 -6.35
N ILE A 302 10.59 8.24 -5.60
CA ILE A 302 11.28 8.85 -4.46
C ILE A 302 12.33 9.82 -5.01
N HIS A 303 12.21 11.09 -4.65
CA HIS A 303 13.12 12.12 -5.16
C HIS A 303 14.58 11.82 -4.71
N PRO A 304 15.58 11.94 -5.61
CA PRO A 304 16.98 11.61 -5.29
C PRO A 304 17.60 12.50 -4.20
N GLY A 305 17.02 13.68 -3.96
CA GLY A 305 17.44 14.60 -2.88
C GLY A 305 17.08 14.13 -1.46
N VAL A 306 16.23 13.11 -1.30
CA VAL A 306 15.89 12.55 0.02
C VAL A 306 17.09 11.76 0.57
N GLU A 307 17.53 12.04 1.79
CA GLU A 307 18.67 11.34 2.40
C GLU A 307 18.34 9.87 2.70
N GLN A 308 17.16 9.59 3.25
CA GLN A 308 16.69 8.24 3.52
C GLN A 308 15.16 8.12 3.40
N CYS A 309 14.71 7.08 2.70
CA CYS A 309 13.31 6.69 2.60
C CYS A 309 13.12 5.27 3.11
N VAL A 310 12.14 5.09 4.01
CA VAL A 310 11.72 3.77 4.49
C VAL A 310 10.26 3.59 4.10
N HIS A 311 9.98 2.51 3.37
CA HIS A 311 8.63 2.16 2.93
C HIS A 311 8.23 0.81 3.51
N MET A 312 7.18 0.78 4.34
CA MET A 312 6.63 -0.45 4.92
C MET A 312 5.32 -0.81 4.22
N VAL A 313 5.24 -1.99 3.60
CA VAL A 313 4.10 -2.41 2.76
C VAL A 313 3.32 -3.57 3.36
N ALA A 314 2.02 -3.61 3.10
CA ALA A 314 1.10 -4.64 3.55
C ALA A 314 1.04 -5.80 2.54
N SER A 315 1.25 -7.02 3.02
CA SER A 315 1.37 -8.21 2.17
C SER A 315 0.07 -8.98 1.96
N THR A 316 -0.94 -8.79 2.83
CA THR A 316 -2.24 -9.48 2.71
C THR A 316 -3.40 -8.55 2.35
N GLU A 317 -3.10 -7.33 1.88
CA GLU A 317 -4.11 -6.46 1.27
C GLU A 317 -4.51 -6.97 -0.12
N ALA A 318 -5.81 -7.12 -0.38
CA ALA A 318 -6.32 -7.66 -1.65
C ALA A 318 -7.31 -6.73 -2.38
N ARG A 319 -7.74 -5.60 -1.80
CA ARG A 319 -8.78 -4.75 -2.40
C ARG A 319 -8.34 -4.12 -3.72
N ALA A 320 -9.23 -4.08 -4.71
CA ALA A 320 -8.92 -3.54 -6.04
C ALA A 320 -8.62 -2.03 -6.02
N CYS A 321 -9.24 -1.29 -5.10
CA CYS A 321 -9.05 0.15 -4.94
C CYS A 321 -7.87 0.54 -4.04
N PHE A 322 -7.06 -0.45 -3.63
CA PHE A 322 -5.82 -0.27 -2.85
C PHE A 322 -4.61 -0.93 -3.54
N PRO A 323 -4.34 -0.65 -4.83
CA PRO A 323 -3.10 -1.10 -5.46
C PRO A 323 -1.90 -0.49 -4.72
N LEU A 324 -0.83 -1.26 -4.58
CA LEU A 324 0.41 -0.77 -3.97
C LEU A 324 1.21 0.03 -5.00
N ASP A 325 1.72 1.17 -4.60
CA ASP A 325 2.78 1.88 -5.31
C ASP A 325 4.12 1.56 -4.65
N SER A 326 4.88 0.61 -5.18
CA SER A 326 6.22 0.30 -4.66
C SER A 326 7.14 1.52 -4.80
N ALA A 327 8.14 1.62 -3.92
CA ALA A 327 9.24 2.57 -4.07
C ALA A 327 10.30 2.07 -5.09
N ARG A 328 10.18 0.84 -5.58
CA ARG A 328 11.02 0.29 -6.65
C ARG A 328 10.67 0.92 -7.99
N ILE A 329 11.70 1.24 -8.77
CA ILE A 329 11.57 1.74 -10.14
C ILE A 329 12.00 0.61 -11.05
N GLU A 330 11.03 0.07 -11.80
CA GLU A 330 11.22 -1.13 -12.61
C GLU A 330 11.79 -2.28 -11.76
N GLY A 331 13.03 -2.69 -12.02
CA GLY A 331 13.72 -3.76 -11.31
C GLY A 331 14.61 -3.32 -10.14
N ARG A 332 14.76 -2.02 -9.85
CA ARG A 332 15.76 -1.55 -8.85
C ARG A 332 15.23 -0.56 -7.84
N TYR A 333 15.70 -0.66 -6.60
CA TYR A 333 15.44 0.34 -5.58
C TYR A 333 16.42 1.52 -5.74
N PRO A 334 15.96 2.77 -5.63
CA PRO A 334 16.87 3.90 -5.48
C PRO A 334 17.79 3.72 -4.26
N ALA A 335 19.03 4.20 -4.33
CA ALA A 335 20.03 3.95 -3.28
C ALA A 335 19.65 4.51 -1.89
N ASN A 336 18.75 5.49 -1.86
CA ASN A 336 18.21 6.11 -0.65
C ASN A 336 16.93 5.42 -0.13
N VAL A 337 16.51 4.30 -0.71
CA VAL A 337 15.24 3.63 -0.40
C VAL A 337 15.48 2.26 0.21
N VAL A 338 14.68 1.95 1.24
CA VAL A 338 14.51 0.59 1.75
C VAL A 338 13.01 0.28 1.83
N GLU A 339 12.61 -0.86 1.27
CA GLU A 339 11.21 -1.34 1.29
C GLU A 339 11.09 -2.64 2.09
N TYR A 340 10.18 -2.67 3.06
CA TYR A 340 9.94 -3.81 3.95
C TYR A 340 8.52 -4.35 3.75
N VAL A 341 8.40 -5.68 3.68
CA VAL A 341 7.10 -6.35 3.53
C VAL A 341 6.63 -6.88 4.89
N TYR A 342 5.54 -6.32 5.41
CA TYR A 342 4.92 -6.71 6.69
C TYR A 342 3.71 -7.62 6.48
N PRO A 343 3.41 -8.55 7.39
CA PRO A 343 2.18 -9.34 7.35
C PRO A 343 0.99 -8.44 7.68
N GLY A 344 -0.16 -8.75 7.10
CA GLY A 344 -1.40 -8.04 7.37
C GLY A 344 -1.89 -7.14 6.24
N SER A 345 -3.08 -6.60 6.46
CA SER A 345 -3.81 -5.72 5.58
C SER A 345 -3.32 -4.27 5.67
N HIS A 346 -3.86 -3.38 4.83
CA HIS A 346 -3.43 -1.99 4.73
C HIS A 346 -3.29 -1.25 6.09
N SER A 347 -4.31 -1.33 6.94
CA SER A 347 -4.32 -0.69 8.27
C SER A 347 -3.68 -1.55 9.37
N ASP A 348 -3.32 -2.80 9.09
CA ASP A 348 -2.42 -3.56 9.98
C ASP A 348 -0.98 -3.02 9.90
N VAL A 349 -0.63 -2.33 8.81
CA VAL A 349 0.67 -1.67 8.64
C VAL A 349 0.59 -0.17 8.98
N GLY A 350 -0.42 0.53 8.48
CA GLY A 350 -0.56 1.97 8.72
C GLY A 350 -1.25 2.38 10.02
N GLY A 351 -1.92 1.45 10.71
CA GLY A 351 -2.89 1.77 11.76
C GLY A 351 -4.24 2.21 11.17
N GLY A 352 -5.24 2.44 12.03
CA GLY A 352 -6.58 2.83 11.58
C GLY A 352 -7.72 1.89 11.97
N TYR A 353 -7.41 0.69 12.48
CA TYR A 353 -8.44 -0.22 13.00
C TYR A 353 -8.87 0.19 14.41
N LYS A 354 -10.17 0.10 14.66
CA LYS A 354 -10.69 0.19 16.04
C LYS A 354 -10.36 -1.10 16.78
N PRO A 355 -10.11 -1.03 18.10
CA PRO A 355 -9.93 -2.22 18.91
C PRO A 355 -11.05 -3.25 18.75
N MET A 356 -10.66 -4.51 18.60
CA MET A 356 -11.47 -5.69 18.32
C MET A 356 -12.19 -5.70 16.97
N ALA A 357 -11.88 -4.80 16.04
CA ALA A 357 -12.44 -4.86 14.70
C ALA A 357 -12.24 -6.25 14.09
N LEU A 358 -13.30 -6.80 13.49
CA LEU A 358 -13.33 -8.14 12.90
C LEU A 358 -12.93 -9.25 13.90
N GLY A 359 -13.16 -9.03 15.19
CA GLY A 359 -12.86 -9.96 16.27
C GLY A 359 -11.36 -10.20 16.49
N ARG A 360 -10.47 -9.25 16.17
CA ARG A 360 -9.05 -9.37 16.53
C ARG A 360 -8.83 -9.28 18.05
N LYS A 361 -7.69 -9.80 18.52
CA LYS A 361 -7.33 -9.88 19.95
C LYS A 361 -6.41 -8.73 20.37
N ASP A 362 -6.81 -7.51 20.01
CA ASP A 362 -6.03 -6.29 20.13
C ASP A 362 -6.59 -5.33 21.21
N TRP A 363 -7.39 -5.89 22.13
CA TRP A 363 -8.00 -5.24 23.29
C TRP A 363 -7.97 -6.17 24.51
N GLY A 364 -7.51 -5.68 25.66
CA GLY A 364 -7.35 -6.47 26.88
C GLY A 364 -6.48 -5.78 27.94
N GLU A 365 -6.09 -6.51 28.99
CA GLU A 365 -5.18 -6.00 30.03
C GLU A 365 -3.82 -5.58 29.44
N LYS A 366 -3.12 -4.68 30.15
CA LYS A 366 -1.84 -4.12 29.70
C LYS A 366 -0.83 -5.26 29.47
N ASP A 367 -0.11 -5.17 28.37
CA ASP A 367 0.97 -6.06 27.91
C ASP A 367 0.54 -7.38 27.23
N GLU A 368 -0.77 -7.66 27.14
CA GLU A 368 -1.31 -8.83 26.42
C GLU A 368 -2.08 -8.51 25.12
N ASP A 369 -2.29 -7.22 24.81
CA ASP A 369 -2.93 -6.83 23.54
C ASP A 369 -2.08 -7.27 22.33
N LEU A 370 -2.73 -7.62 21.21
CA LEU A 370 -2.07 -8.03 19.97
C LEU A 370 -2.25 -6.98 18.86
N GLN A 371 -1.89 -5.72 19.16
CA GLN A 371 -2.01 -4.60 18.22
C GLN A 371 -0.87 -4.60 17.18
N LEU A 372 -1.07 -5.36 16.10
CA LEU A 372 -0.09 -5.52 15.04
C LEU A 372 0.46 -4.21 14.47
N ALA A 373 -0.41 -3.21 14.24
CA ALA A 373 0.01 -1.92 13.68
C ALA A 373 1.05 -1.17 14.52
N ARG A 374 1.18 -1.44 15.83
CA ARG A 374 2.24 -0.84 16.65
C ARG A 374 3.63 -1.33 16.25
N VAL A 375 3.76 -2.54 15.69
CA VAL A 375 5.05 -3.09 15.25
C VAL A 375 5.69 -2.24 14.15
N PRO A 376 5.10 -2.08 12.95
CA PRO A 376 5.67 -1.22 11.91
C PRO A 376 5.71 0.26 12.33
N GLY A 377 4.75 0.73 13.15
CA GLY A 377 4.77 2.09 13.69
C GLY A 377 6.00 2.38 14.55
N TYR A 378 6.34 1.45 15.44
CA TYR A 378 7.52 1.56 16.31
C TYR A 378 8.83 1.36 15.55
N GLU A 379 8.88 0.43 14.60
CA GLU A 379 10.05 0.24 13.74
C GLU A 379 10.32 1.48 12.87
N MET A 380 9.27 2.15 12.36
CA MET A 380 9.41 3.42 11.64
C MET A 380 9.94 4.53 12.55
N TYR A 381 9.42 4.62 13.78
CA TYR A 381 9.91 5.53 14.80
C TYR A 381 11.40 5.31 15.09
N CYS A 382 11.83 4.06 15.23
CA CYS A 382 13.24 3.70 15.44
C CYS A 382 14.10 4.02 14.22
N ALA A 383 13.65 3.73 13.00
CA ALA A 383 14.37 4.04 11.78
C ALA A 383 14.54 5.56 11.60
N ALA A 384 13.49 6.33 11.87
CA ALA A 384 13.52 7.79 11.85
C ALA A 384 14.47 8.37 12.92
N LEU A 385 14.44 7.84 14.14
CA LEU A 385 15.41 8.21 15.18
C LEU A 385 16.85 7.93 14.74
N GLY A 386 17.10 6.75 14.16
CA GLY A 386 18.42 6.38 13.62
C GLY A 386 18.88 7.29 12.48
N ALA A 387 17.95 7.79 11.67
CA ALA A 387 18.22 8.79 10.65
C ALA A 387 18.42 10.21 11.20
N GLY A 388 18.17 10.45 12.50
CA GLY A 388 18.32 11.74 13.18
C GLY A 388 17.08 12.63 13.15
N VAL A 389 15.88 12.07 12.95
CA VAL A 389 14.61 12.78 13.14
C VAL A 389 14.48 13.14 14.62
N PRO A 390 14.09 14.38 14.99
CA PRO A 390 14.12 14.85 16.37
C PRO A 390 12.95 14.33 17.21
N PHE A 391 12.60 13.05 17.15
CA PHE A 391 11.52 12.50 17.98
C PHE A 391 11.86 12.50 19.48
N GLN A 392 10.86 12.71 20.33
CA GLN A 392 10.96 12.50 21.77
C GLN A 392 11.13 11.01 22.08
N THR A 393 11.86 10.68 23.14
CA THR A 393 12.10 9.29 23.59
C THR A 393 11.48 9.02 24.95
N SER A 394 11.35 7.76 25.35
CA SER A 394 10.82 7.39 26.67
C SER A 394 11.66 7.91 27.85
N PHE A 395 12.93 8.24 27.64
CA PHE A 395 13.83 8.70 28.70
C PHE A 395 14.07 10.21 28.69
N GLY A 396 13.70 10.92 27.61
CA GLY A 396 13.86 12.36 27.48
C GLY A 396 15.30 12.84 27.60
N ALA A 397 15.46 14.12 27.93
CA ALA A 397 16.74 14.73 28.27
C ALA A 397 17.23 14.19 29.62
N ARG A 398 18.32 13.42 29.63
CA ARG A 398 18.99 12.95 30.84
C ARG A 398 20.29 13.70 31.05
N LYS A 399 20.45 14.31 32.23
CA LYS A 399 21.75 14.82 32.67
C LYS A 399 22.69 13.64 32.92
N ILE A 400 23.87 13.64 32.30
CA ILE A 400 24.89 12.65 32.61
C ILE A 400 25.46 13.01 33.99
N LEU A 401 25.22 12.15 34.97
CA LEU A 401 25.70 12.30 36.35
C LEU A 401 27.20 12.62 36.37
N GLY A 402 27.57 13.67 37.10
CA GLY A 402 28.96 14.15 37.20
C GLY A 402 29.43 15.05 36.05
N THR A 403 28.57 15.40 35.08
CA THR A 403 28.94 16.32 33.98
C THR A 403 27.95 17.49 33.83
N THR A 404 28.35 18.50 33.06
CA THR A 404 27.45 19.56 32.56
C THR A 404 26.66 19.15 31.32
N PHE A 405 26.92 17.96 30.77
CA PHE A 405 26.30 17.46 29.54
C PHE A 405 25.01 16.68 29.81
N GLY A 406 24.03 16.85 28.93
CA GLY A 406 22.81 16.04 28.87
C GLY A 406 22.77 15.21 27.58
N ILE A 407 22.11 14.06 27.63
CA ILE A 407 21.74 13.24 26.46
C ILE A 407 20.26 13.50 26.19
N GLY A 408 19.91 13.85 24.95
CA GLY A 408 18.54 14.20 24.56
C GLY A 408 18.24 15.70 24.71
N ALA A 409 17.40 16.23 23.81
CA ALA A 409 17.08 17.65 23.72
C ALA A 409 15.64 18.00 24.15
N PHE A 410 14.83 16.98 24.50
CA PHE A 410 13.39 17.12 24.71
C PHE A 410 12.94 16.39 25.97
N GLU A 411 11.82 16.83 26.53
CA GLU A 411 11.10 16.07 27.57
C GLU A 411 10.77 14.65 27.11
N PRO A 412 10.65 13.68 28.03
CA PRO A 412 10.27 12.33 27.68
C PRO A 412 8.87 12.29 27.05
N LEU A 413 8.62 11.23 26.26
CA LEU A 413 7.27 10.93 25.79
C LEU A 413 6.32 10.82 26.98
N SER A 414 5.13 11.41 26.86
CA SER A 414 4.07 11.15 27.82
C SER A 414 3.74 9.66 27.84
N GLU A 415 3.35 9.13 28.99
CA GLU A 415 3.02 7.71 29.16
C GLU A 415 1.96 7.25 28.14
N LYS A 416 1.01 8.12 27.82
CA LYS A 416 -0.05 7.87 26.84
C LYS A 416 0.50 7.69 25.42
N VAL A 417 1.39 8.59 24.98
CA VAL A 417 2.00 8.50 23.65
C VAL A 417 2.95 7.31 23.58
N ALA A 418 3.73 7.05 24.64
CA ALA A 418 4.61 5.89 24.71
C ALA A 418 3.84 4.57 24.57
N LYS A 419 2.71 4.40 25.29
CA LYS A 419 1.85 3.21 25.18
C LYS A 419 1.17 3.07 23.82
N ALA A 420 0.74 4.18 23.22
CA ALA A 420 0.13 4.15 21.89
C ALA A 420 1.13 3.71 20.82
N LEU A 421 2.40 4.06 21.00
CA LEU A 421 3.48 3.80 20.04
C LEU A 421 4.14 2.42 20.23
N GLN A 422 4.40 1.99 21.46
CA GLN A 422 5.19 0.77 21.74
C GLN A 422 4.33 -0.50 21.61
N PRO A 423 4.77 -1.50 20.81
CA PRO A 423 4.09 -2.79 20.75
C PRO A 423 4.25 -3.53 22.08
N SER A 424 3.22 -4.31 22.45
CA SER A 424 3.30 -5.16 23.64
C SER A 424 4.30 -6.31 23.43
N PRO A 425 4.87 -6.87 24.50
CA PRO A 425 5.70 -8.08 24.41
C PRO A 425 4.96 -9.26 23.75
N ALA A 426 3.65 -9.39 23.98
CA ALA A 426 2.82 -10.41 23.35
C ALA A 426 2.72 -10.22 21.82
N THR A 427 2.54 -8.99 21.35
CA THR A 427 2.52 -8.67 19.92
C THR A 427 3.87 -9.00 19.26
N VAL A 428 4.97 -8.58 19.88
CA VAL A 428 6.33 -8.85 19.39
C VAL A 428 6.59 -10.36 19.28
N LYS A 429 6.25 -11.12 20.33
CA LYS A 429 6.40 -12.57 20.34
C LYS A 429 5.58 -13.25 19.24
N ALA A 430 4.33 -12.83 19.02
CA ALA A 430 3.48 -13.38 17.97
C ALA A 430 4.04 -13.07 16.57
N PHE A 431 4.57 -11.86 16.37
CA PHE A 431 5.21 -11.45 15.14
C PHE A 431 6.47 -12.27 14.82
N ASP A 432 7.35 -12.45 15.82
CA ASP A 432 8.57 -13.26 15.66
C ASP A 432 8.24 -14.72 15.35
N ALA A 433 7.27 -15.29 16.07
CA ALA A 433 6.81 -16.66 15.84
C ALA A 433 6.24 -16.83 14.42
N TYR A 434 5.51 -15.82 13.91
CA TYR A 434 5.02 -15.82 12.54
C TYR A 434 6.19 -15.90 11.54
N TYR A 435 7.17 -15.00 11.60
CA TYR A 435 8.27 -14.99 10.62
C TYR A 435 9.15 -16.24 10.69
N GLN A 436 9.36 -16.79 11.90
CA GLN A 436 10.11 -18.04 12.08
C GLN A 436 9.42 -19.25 11.41
N LYS A 437 8.09 -19.25 11.35
CA LYS A 437 7.29 -20.39 10.86
C LYS A 437 6.75 -20.21 9.44
N ALA A 438 6.49 -18.97 9.03
CA ALA A 438 6.01 -18.62 7.70
C ALA A 438 7.05 -18.89 6.61
N ASN A 439 8.34 -18.90 6.97
CA ASN A 439 9.47 -19.18 6.07
C ASN A 439 9.44 -18.33 4.78
N ILE A 440 9.12 -17.03 4.93
CA ILE A 440 9.06 -16.07 3.83
C ILE A 440 10.46 -15.85 3.27
N GLN A 441 10.67 -16.25 2.03
CA GLN A 441 11.92 -16.04 1.31
C GLN A 441 12.01 -14.58 0.85
N ALA A 442 13.17 -13.97 1.06
CA ALA A 442 13.47 -12.66 0.50
C ALA A 442 13.42 -12.73 -1.03
N GLY A 443 12.83 -11.70 -1.64
CA GLY A 443 12.65 -11.63 -3.08
C GLY A 443 12.01 -10.30 -3.48
N PRO A 444 11.65 -10.13 -4.76
CA PRO A 444 10.83 -9.02 -5.22
C PRO A 444 9.58 -8.80 -4.36
N VAL A 445 9.18 -7.55 -4.14
CA VAL A 445 8.02 -7.20 -3.28
C VAL A 445 6.74 -7.95 -3.66
N GLU A 446 6.49 -8.13 -4.95
CA GLU A 446 5.36 -8.87 -5.50
C GLU A 446 5.41 -10.36 -5.19
N GLU A 447 6.59 -10.96 -5.12
CA GLU A 447 6.76 -12.37 -4.77
C GLU A 447 6.61 -12.57 -3.27
N MET A 448 7.22 -11.70 -2.46
CA MET A 448 7.04 -11.73 -1.01
C MET A 448 5.57 -11.53 -0.61
N ALA A 449 4.87 -10.56 -1.21
CA ALA A 449 3.45 -10.36 -1.01
C ALA A 449 2.64 -11.62 -1.37
N CYS A 450 2.99 -12.30 -2.47
CA CYS A 450 2.35 -13.55 -2.85
C CYS A 450 2.60 -14.69 -1.85
N GLN A 451 3.80 -14.79 -1.27
CA GLN A 451 4.10 -15.80 -0.24
C GLN A 451 3.23 -15.61 1.00
N HIS A 452 3.13 -14.38 1.52
CA HIS A 452 2.27 -14.06 2.66
C HIS A 452 0.77 -14.32 2.36
N LEU A 453 0.29 -13.85 1.20
CA LEU A 453 -1.10 -14.03 0.81
C LEU A 453 -1.42 -15.52 0.54
N SER A 454 -0.49 -16.30 -0.01
CA SER A 454 -0.61 -17.75 -0.18
C SER A 454 -0.85 -18.46 1.17
N LEU A 455 -0.09 -18.09 2.21
CA LEU A 455 -0.32 -18.61 3.56
C LEU A 455 -1.71 -18.20 4.08
N TYR A 456 -2.12 -16.95 3.87
CA TYR A 456 -3.42 -16.48 4.33
C TYR A 456 -4.60 -17.17 3.62
N LEU A 457 -4.53 -17.34 2.30
CA LEU A 457 -5.53 -18.07 1.53
C LEU A 457 -5.56 -19.56 1.91
N THR A 458 -4.40 -20.18 2.09
CA THR A 458 -4.29 -21.57 2.57
C THR A 458 -4.94 -21.74 3.94
N TYR A 459 -4.64 -20.83 4.88
CA TYR A 459 -5.27 -20.80 6.20
C TYR A 459 -6.80 -20.80 6.08
N ARG A 460 -7.35 -19.90 5.27
CA ARG A 460 -8.80 -19.76 5.08
C ARG A 460 -9.44 -20.98 4.42
N VAL A 461 -8.81 -21.57 3.40
CA VAL A 461 -9.33 -22.74 2.68
C VAL A 461 -9.35 -23.99 3.57
N HIS A 462 -8.29 -24.21 4.35
CA HIS A 462 -8.18 -25.36 5.26
C HIS A 462 -8.90 -25.17 6.61
N HIS A 463 -9.53 -24.00 6.85
CA HIS A 463 -10.19 -23.73 8.11
C HIS A 463 -11.49 -24.56 8.25
N LYS A 464 -11.43 -25.61 9.08
CA LYS A 464 -12.50 -26.62 9.21
C LYS A 464 -13.86 -26.07 9.68
N ASP A 465 -13.84 -25.09 10.57
CA ASP A 465 -15.08 -24.54 11.16
C ASP A 465 -14.99 -23.02 11.36
N TRP A 466 -15.02 -22.29 10.24
CA TRP A 466 -14.85 -20.83 10.25
C TRP A 466 -15.92 -20.11 11.07
N ARG A 467 -17.17 -20.62 11.09
CA ARG A 467 -18.26 -20.00 11.87
C ARG A 467 -18.01 -20.07 13.37
N ASN A 468 -17.19 -21.01 13.83
CA ASN A 468 -16.80 -21.16 15.23
C ASN A 468 -15.33 -20.79 15.49
N SER A 469 -14.69 -20.06 14.56
CA SER A 469 -13.31 -19.59 14.75
C SER A 469 -13.22 -18.64 15.96
N PRO A 470 -12.08 -18.57 16.67
CA PRO A 470 -11.89 -17.63 17.78
C PRO A 470 -12.26 -16.17 17.46
N ALA A 471 -11.88 -15.66 16.29
CA ALA A 471 -12.19 -14.32 15.83
C ALA A 471 -13.68 -14.16 15.55
N MET A 472 -14.32 -15.12 14.87
CA MET A 472 -15.77 -15.09 14.65
C MET A 472 -16.54 -15.09 15.97
N LYS A 473 -16.12 -15.91 16.94
CA LYS A 473 -16.69 -15.92 18.29
C LYS A 473 -16.53 -14.59 19.00
N ARG A 474 -15.40 -13.89 18.85
CA ARG A 474 -15.20 -12.55 19.41
C ARG A 474 -16.06 -11.51 18.70
N ALA A 475 -16.14 -11.55 17.37
CA ALA A 475 -16.97 -10.64 16.58
C ALA A 475 -18.48 -10.81 16.89
N LEU A 476 -18.93 -12.04 17.17
CA LEU A 476 -20.32 -12.34 17.53
C LEU A 476 -20.69 -11.99 18.98
N LYS A 477 -19.70 -11.79 19.87
CA LYS A 477 -19.94 -11.57 21.30
C LYS A 477 -19.76 -10.10 21.67
N ILE A 478 -20.29 -9.74 22.84
CA ILE A 478 -20.04 -8.44 23.46
C ILE A 478 -18.52 -8.26 23.64
N PRO A 479 -17.98 -7.07 23.32
CA PRO A 479 -18.70 -5.85 22.95
C PRO A 479 -18.94 -5.64 21.44
N ASN A 480 -18.60 -6.57 20.55
CA ASN A 480 -18.80 -6.36 19.11
C ASN A 480 -20.24 -6.67 18.65
N GLY A 481 -20.77 -7.84 19.02
CA GLY A 481 -21.96 -8.44 18.38
C GLY A 481 -23.26 -7.64 18.41
N GLU A 482 -23.36 -6.57 19.21
CA GLU A 482 -24.58 -5.77 19.38
C GLU A 482 -24.36 -4.25 19.35
N LEU A 483 -23.12 -3.76 19.21
CA LEU A 483 -22.78 -2.34 19.41
C LEU A 483 -22.29 -1.64 18.14
N GLY A 484 -22.91 -0.50 17.83
CA GLY A 484 -22.38 0.53 16.92
C GLY A 484 -21.87 0.02 15.57
N SER A 485 -20.63 0.39 15.21
CA SER A 485 -20.02 0.06 13.92
C SER A 485 -19.62 -1.41 13.74
N TYR A 486 -19.70 -2.24 14.80
CA TYR A 486 -19.27 -3.65 14.75
C TYR A 486 -20.40 -4.61 14.32
N LYS A 487 -21.66 -4.16 14.34
CA LYS A 487 -22.87 -4.99 14.15
C LYS A 487 -22.83 -5.91 12.92
N ASN A 488 -22.24 -5.44 11.82
CA ASN A 488 -22.23 -6.18 10.56
C ASN A 488 -20.95 -7.01 10.33
N GLU A 489 -19.94 -6.91 11.20
CA GLU A 489 -18.65 -7.58 11.00
C GLU A 489 -18.74 -9.11 10.88
N PRO A 490 -19.50 -9.83 11.72
CA PRO A 490 -19.62 -11.28 11.58
C PRO A 490 -20.17 -11.70 10.21
N LEU A 491 -21.15 -10.93 9.70
CA LEU A 491 -21.74 -11.16 8.40
C LEU A 491 -20.71 -10.93 7.28
N THR A 492 -19.96 -9.82 7.31
CA THR A 492 -18.98 -9.52 6.27
C THR A 492 -17.80 -10.47 6.29
N MET A 493 -17.34 -10.88 7.48
CA MET A 493 -16.32 -11.94 7.64
C MET A 493 -16.78 -13.28 7.07
N TRP A 494 -18.07 -13.61 7.22
CA TRP A 494 -18.65 -14.81 6.65
C TRP A 494 -18.75 -14.72 5.12
N GLN A 495 -19.19 -13.58 4.60
CA GLN A 495 -19.32 -13.32 3.17
C GLN A 495 -18.00 -13.45 2.43
N THR A 496 -16.90 -12.87 2.95
CA THR A 496 -15.58 -13.00 2.32
C THR A 496 -15.07 -14.44 2.33
N GLN A 497 -15.36 -15.20 3.39
CA GLN A 497 -14.99 -16.61 3.49
C GLN A 497 -15.74 -17.45 2.47
N ALA A 498 -17.06 -17.30 2.40
CA ALA A 498 -17.87 -18.00 1.42
C ALA A 498 -17.43 -17.66 0.00
N ALA A 499 -17.27 -16.37 -0.31
CA ALA A 499 -16.80 -15.91 -1.62
C ALA A 499 -15.48 -16.59 -2.04
N LEU A 500 -14.49 -16.64 -1.15
CA LEU A 500 -13.23 -17.33 -1.42
C LEU A 500 -13.44 -18.81 -1.77
N ILE A 501 -14.17 -19.54 -0.91
CA ILE A 501 -14.39 -20.98 -1.09
C ILE A 501 -15.10 -21.27 -2.42
N PHE A 502 -16.13 -20.49 -2.76
CA PHE A 502 -16.88 -20.67 -4.00
C PHE A 502 -16.05 -20.32 -5.25
N VAL A 503 -15.18 -19.30 -5.20
CA VAL A 503 -14.28 -18.99 -6.33
C VAL A 503 -13.27 -20.11 -6.56
N VAL A 504 -12.65 -20.63 -5.49
CA VAL A 504 -11.70 -21.75 -5.60
C VAL A 504 -12.41 -23.01 -6.10
N SER A 505 -13.58 -23.33 -5.55
CA SER A 505 -14.38 -24.47 -5.99
C SER A 505 -14.76 -24.36 -7.47
N ALA A 506 -15.18 -23.17 -7.91
CA ALA A 506 -15.50 -22.86 -9.30
C ALA A 506 -14.32 -23.12 -10.25
N LEU A 507 -13.10 -22.74 -9.85
CA LEU A 507 -11.89 -23.04 -10.61
C LEU A 507 -11.63 -24.56 -10.68
N CYS A 508 -11.80 -25.28 -9.58
CA CYS A 508 -11.66 -26.75 -9.57
C CYS A 508 -12.69 -27.43 -10.48
N ASP A 509 -13.95 -27.00 -10.46
CA ASP A 509 -15.00 -27.49 -11.35
C ASP A 509 -14.70 -27.21 -12.81
N GLU A 510 -14.17 -26.02 -13.10
CA GLU A 510 -13.77 -25.63 -14.44
C GLU A 510 -12.64 -26.52 -15.00
N ILE A 511 -11.61 -26.81 -14.20
CA ILE A 511 -10.56 -27.79 -14.56
C ILE A 511 -11.19 -29.14 -14.89
N ARG A 512 -12.03 -29.66 -13.98
CA ARG A 512 -12.64 -30.98 -14.13
C ARG A 512 -13.46 -31.04 -15.42
N ARG A 513 -14.28 -30.02 -15.68
CA ARG A 513 -15.11 -29.91 -16.88
C ARG A 513 -14.28 -29.92 -18.16
N ARG A 514 -13.15 -29.21 -18.19
CA ARG A 514 -12.24 -29.20 -19.35
C ARG A 514 -11.56 -30.53 -19.58
N ILE A 515 -11.10 -31.19 -18.51
CA ILE A 515 -10.52 -32.53 -18.59
C ILE A 515 -11.56 -33.53 -19.14
N GLN A 516 -12.79 -33.48 -18.65
CA GLN A 516 -13.89 -34.36 -19.09
C GLN A 516 -14.32 -34.14 -20.54
N ALA A 517 -14.29 -32.90 -21.03
CA ALA A 517 -14.59 -32.58 -22.43
C ALA A 517 -13.53 -33.14 -23.42
N GLY A 518 -12.45 -33.78 -22.92
CA GLY A 518 -11.52 -34.56 -23.73
C GLY A 518 -10.68 -33.76 -24.73
N GLY A 519 -10.74 -32.43 -24.69
CA GLY A 519 -9.95 -31.56 -25.57
C GLY A 519 -10.17 -31.80 -27.06
N THR A 520 -11.31 -32.35 -27.49
CA THR A 520 -11.59 -32.44 -28.93
C THR A 520 -11.69 -31.03 -29.48
N ASP A 521 -10.94 -30.78 -30.56
CA ASP A 521 -10.79 -29.44 -31.14
C ASP A 521 -12.15 -28.73 -31.28
N ASN A 522 -13.22 -29.45 -31.65
CA ASN A 522 -14.53 -28.88 -32.03
C ASN A 522 -15.44 -28.30 -30.93
N GLU A 523 -15.43 -28.79 -29.68
CA GLU A 523 -16.29 -28.21 -28.61
C GLU A 523 -15.60 -27.06 -27.88
N VAL A 524 -14.28 -27.13 -27.75
CA VAL A 524 -13.44 -26.01 -27.30
C VAL A 524 -13.36 -24.92 -28.39
N LEU A 525 -13.64 -25.26 -29.66
CA LEU A 525 -13.68 -24.38 -30.83
C LEU A 525 -14.98 -23.62 -31.04
N ARG A 526 -16.15 -24.12 -30.65
CA ARG A 526 -17.42 -23.53 -31.10
C ARG A 526 -17.71 -22.13 -30.54
N HIS A 527 -17.08 -21.74 -29.44
CA HIS A 527 -17.06 -20.33 -29.01
C HIS A 527 -16.01 -19.46 -29.75
N ARG A 528 -15.21 -20.01 -30.68
CA ARG A 528 -14.21 -19.28 -31.49
C ARG A 528 -14.81 -18.46 -32.64
N TYR A 529 -16.06 -18.68 -33.05
CA TYR A 529 -16.59 -18.02 -34.26
C TYR A 529 -17.37 -16.71 -34.00
N ASP A 530 -17.99 -16.56 -32.82
CA ASP A 530 -18.84 -15.38 -32.55
C ASP A 530 -18.08 -14.15 -31.99
N ALA A 531 -16.88 -14.33 -31.42
CA ALA A 531 -16.07 -13.21 -30.95
C ALA A 531 -15.35 -12.50 -32.13
N ALA A 532 -15.00 -13.23 -33.19
CA ALA A 532 -14.33 -12.67 -34.36
C ALA A 532 -15.29 -11.89 -35.28
N THR A 533 -16.57 -12.25 -35.34
CA THR A 533 -17.59 -11.54 -36.12
C THR A 533 -18.08 -10.24 -35.48
N GLN A 534 -17.77 -10.01 -34.19
CA GLN A 534 -18.07 -8.75 -33.49
C GLN A 534 -16.98 -7.68 -33.62
N VAL A 535 -15.86 -7.96 -34.29
CA VAL A 535 -14.75 -7.01 -34.52
C VAL A 535 -14.77 -6.49 -35.95
N ARG A 536 -15.86 -5.83 -36.36
CA ARG A 536 -15.93 -5.14 -37.66
C ARG A 536 -15.77 -3.62 -37.59
N ASP A 537 -15.83 -3.01 -36.40
CA ASP A 537 -15.79 -1.54 -36.26
C ASP A 537 -14.67 -1.02 -35.34
N GLY A 538 -13.44 -1.47 -35.60
CA GLY A 538 -12.27 -0.58 -35.49
C GLY A 538 -11.84 -0.02 -34.12
N ALA A 539 -12.31 -0.53 -32.97
CA ALA A 539 -11.79 -0.08 -31.67
C ALA A 539 -11.85 -1.17 -30.59
N VAL A 540 -10.69 -1.78 -30.28
CA VAL A 540 -10.16 -2.11 -28.92
C VAL A 540 -8.75 -2.70 -29.13
N LYS A 541 -7.69 -1.96 -28.76
CA LYS A 541 -6.35 -2.51 -28.54
C LYS A 541 -6.26 -2.96 -27.08
N GLY A 542 -6.00 -4.25 -26.82
CA GLY A 542 -5.55 -4.73 -25.50
C GLY A 542 -6.37 -5.84 -24.82
N LEU A 543 -7.48 -6.30 -25.38
CA LEU A 543 -8.19 -7.48 -24.88
C LEU A 543 -8.15 -8.61 -25.94
N SER A 544 -7.60 -9.77 -25.55
CA SER A 544 -7.86 -11.10 -26.14
C SER A 544 -7.13 -11.59 -27.41
N GLN A 545 -5.95 -11.10 -27.79
CA GLN A 545 -5.18 -11.72 -28.89
C GLN A 545 -4.48 -13.06 -28.56
N TRP A 546 -4.66 -13.61 -27.37
CA TRP A 546 -4.05 -14.89 -26.96
C TRP A 546 -5.13 -15.95 -26.64
N TRP A 547 -4.96 -17.12 -27.27
CA TRP A 547 -5.80 -18.31 -27.32
C TRP A 547 -6.70 -18.62 -26.08
N PRO A 548 -8.04 -18.43 -26.16
CA PRO A 548 -8.98 -18.64 -25.04
C PRO A 548 -9.08 -20.10 -24.52
N GLY A 549 -8.66 -21.08 -25.31
CA GLY A 549 -8.82 -22.51 -24.98
C GLY A 549 -7.93 -23.03 -23.86
N SER A 550 -6.87 -22.30 -23.49
CA SER A 550 -5.84 -22.77 -22.54
C SER A 550 -5.86 -22.07 -21.18
N SER A 551 -6.44 -20.87 -21.07
CA SER A 551 -6.57 -20.15 -19.81
C SER A 551 -7.88 -20.54 -19.11
N ILE A 552 -7.78 -21.01 -17.87
CA ILE A 552 -8.91 -21.28 -16.96
C ILE A 552 -9.72 -20.01 -16.61
N HIS A 553 -9.14 -18.83 -16.89
CA HIS A 553 -9.59 -17.49 -16.47
C HIS A 553 -10.88 -16.97 -17.09
N ALA A 554 -11.13 -17.27 -18.37
CA ALA A 554 -12.33 -16.83 -19.07
C ALA A 554 -13.63 -17.32 -18.40
N VAL A 555 -13.51 -18.20 -17.39
CA VAL A 555 -14.61 -18.83 -16.68
C VAL A 555 -14.70 -18.46 -15.21
N VAL A 556 -13.80 -17.70 -14.58
CA VAL A 556 -14.11 -17.23 -13.19
C VAL A 556 -15.32 -16.28 -13.19
N GLY A 557 -15.47 -15.48 -14.27
CA GLY A 557 -16.69 -14.74 -14.55
C GLY A 557 -17.90 -15.61 -14.93
N SER A 558 -17.68 -16.86 -15.37
CA SER A 558 -18.69 -17.77 -15.93
C SER A 558 -19.07 -18.95 -15.01
N ALA A 559 -18.26 -19.29 -14.00
CA ALA A 559 -18.57 -20.30 -13.00
C ALA A 559 -19.43 -19.72 -11.86
N LEU A 560 -19.42 -18.40 -11.71
CA LEU A 560 -20.36 -17.59 -10.93
C LEU A 560 -21.09 -16.61 -11.86
N THR A 561 -21.67 -17.11 -12.97
CA THR A 561 -22.32 -16.27 -13.99
C THR A 561 -23.40 -15.40 -13.38
N GLY A 562 -23.32 -14.09 -13.66
CA GLY A 562 -24.38 -13.11 -13.42
C GLY A 562 -24.24 -12.33 -12.12
N PHE A 563 -24.41 -11.01 -12.21
CA PHE A 563 -24.46 -10.11 -11.06
C PHE A 563 -25.45 -10.63 -9.99
N SER A 564 -26.63 -11.12 -10.42
CA SER A 564 -27.64 -11.73 -9.54
C SER A 564 -27.12 -12.92 -8.71
N THR A 565 -26.29 -13.79 -9.30
CA THR A 565 -25.71 -14.96 -8.62
C THR A 565 -24.65 -14.54 -7.59
N ARG A 566 -23.84 -13.52 -7.91
CA ARG A 566 -22.84 -12.96 -6.98
C ARG A 566 -23.52 -12.30 -5.79
N THR A 567 -24.52 -11.46 -6.05
CA THR A 567 -25.37 -10.88 -5.02
C THR A 567 -26.08 -11.97 -4.21
N GLY A 568 -26.56 -13.02 -4.86
CA GLY A 568 -27.15 -14.18 -4.19
C GLY A 568 -26.18 -14.86 -3.22
N LEU A 569 -24.93 -15.08 -3.64
CA LEU A 569 -23.89 -15.62 -2.79
C LEU A 569 -23.62 -14.71 -1.57
N MET A 570 -23.48 -13.40 -1.80
CA MET A 570 -23.28 -12.43 -0.72
C MET A 570 -24.49 -12.35 0.22
N GLN A 571 -25.69 -12.61 -0.28
CA GLN A 571 -26.92 -12.72 0.50
C GLN A 571 -27.12 -14.09 1.17
N GLY A 572 -26.16 -15.01 1.03
CA GLY A 572 -26.24 -16.35 1.64
C GLY A 572 -27.21 -17.29 0.93
N LYS A 573 -27.57 -17.05 -0.34
CA LYS A 573 -28.46 -17.90 -1.14
C LYS A 573 -27.74 -19.14 -1.67
N TYR A 574 -27.31 -20.02 -0.76
CA TYR A 574 -26.75 -21.34 -1.03
C TYR A 574 -27.09 -22.29 0.12
N THR A 575 -27.18 -23.59 -0.16
CA THR A 575 -27.48 -24.61 0.86
C THR A 575 -26.24 -24.98 1.68
N ALA A 576 -26.43 -25.67 2.81
CA ALA A 576 -25.32 -26.22 3.58
C ALA A 576 -24.55 -27.29 2.78
N GLU A 577 -25.26 -28.05 1.95
CA GLU A 577 -24.70 -29.04 1.03
C GLU A 577 -23.84 -28.38 -0.05
N ASP A 578 -24.29 -27.28 -0.66
CA ASP A 578 -23.51 -26.52 -1.64
C ASP A 578 -22.19 -26.04 -1.04
N LEU A 579 -22.27 -25.46 0.16
CA LEU A 579 -21.09 -24.98 0.88
C LEU A 579 -20.14 -26.13 1.22
N LYS A 580 -20.65 -27.25 1.74
CA LYS A 580 -19.83 -28.43 2.07
C LYS A 580 -19.11 -28.96 0.83
N LYS A 581 -19.84 -29.11 -0.28
CA LYS A 581 -19.26 -29.52 -1.57
C LYS A 581 -18.15 -28.55 -2.00
N ALA A 582 -18.40 -27.25 -1.92
CA ALA A 582 -17.42 -26.24 -2.30
C ALA A 582 -16.16 -26.28 -1.42
N VAL A 583 -16.31 -26.49 -0.10
CA VAL A 583 -15.18 -26.68 0.84
C VAL A 583 -14.38 -27.93 0.49
N ASP A 584 -15.04 -29.07 0.25
CA ASP A 584 -14.39 -30.32 -0.10
C ASP A 584 -13.59 -30.20 -1.41
N GLN A 585 -14.10 -29.43 -2.37
CA GLN A 585 -13.42 -29.16 -3.64
C GLN A 585 -12.27 -28.18 -3.49
N ALA A 586 -12.44 -27.11 -2.70
CA ALA A 586 -11.40 -26.12 -2.45
C ALA A 586 -10.19 -26.74 -1.74
N ASN A 587 -10.41 -27.64 -0.77
CA ASN A 587 -9.32 -28.38 -0.11
C ASN A 587 -8.54 -29.30 -1.06
N LYS A 588 -9.12 -29.67 -2.20
CA LYS A 588 -8.49 -30.48 -3.25
C LYS A 588 -7.92 -29.64 -4.40
N ALA A 589 -7.90 -28.31 -4.30
CA ALA A 589 -7.36 -27.42 -5.33
C ALA A 589 -5.95 -27.84 -5.85
N PRO A 590 -4.98 -28.24 -4.99
CA PRO A 590 -3.69 -28.70 -5.46
C PRO A 590 -3.76 -29.99 -6.30
N GLN A 591 -4.69 -30.89 -5.98
CA GLN A 591 -4.91 -32.12 -6.74
C GLN A 591 -5.47 -31.80 -8.12
N TYR A 592 -6.49 -30.93 -8.20
CA TYR A 592 -7.06 -30.47 -9.47
C TYR A 592 -6.01 -29.78 -10.34
N LEU A 593 -5.16 -28.93 -9.77
CA LEU A 593 -4.09 -28.27 -10.51
C LEU A 593 -3.06 -29.28 -11.05
N ALA A 594 -2.72 -30.31 -10.28
CA ALA A 594 -1.82 -31.38 -10.74
C ALA A 594 -2.44 -32.19 -11.89
N GLU A 595 -3.73 -32.54 -11.79
CA GLU A 595 -4.50 -33.19 -12.86
C GLU A 595 -4.56 -32.33 -14.12
N TRP A 596 -4.79 -31.02 -13.97
CA TRP A 596 -4.78 -30.05 -15.06
C TRP A 596 -3.45 -30.03 -15.80
N ARG A 597 -2.33 -29.95 -15.08
CA ARG A 597 -0.98 -29.96 -15.68
C ARG A 597 -0.67 -31.26 -16.38
N LYS A 598 -1.09 -32.39 -15.81
CA LYS A 598 -0.98 -33.70 -16.46
C LYS A 598 -1.79 -33.74 -17.75
N PHE A 599 -3.03 -33.26 -17.73
CA PHE A 599 -3.89 -33.17 -18.91
C PHE A 599 -3.26 -32.31 -20.02
N LEU A 600 -2.78 -31.10 -19.67
CA LEU A 600 -2.09 -30.21 -20.62
C LEU A 600 -0.86 -30.88 -21.26
N ALA A 601 -0.04 -31.57 -20.45
CA ALA A 601 1.12 -32.29 -20.93
C ALA A 601 0.73 -33.42 -21.91
N THR A 602 -0.31 -34.20 -21.60
CA THR A 602 -0.78 -35.29 -22.46
C THR A 602 -1.46 -34.82 -23.74
N GLY A 603 -2.19 -33.70 -23.69
CA GLY A 603 -2.89 -33.12 -24.84
C GLY A 603 -2.00 -32.23 -25.72
N ILE A 604 -0.70 -32.12 -25.39
CA ILE A 604 0.23 -31.17 -26.01
C ILE A 604 -0.42 -29.78 -26.05
N GLN A 605 -0.78 -29.24 -24.88
CA GLN A 605 -1.33 -27.91 -24.69
C GLN A 605 -0.41 -27.09 -23.76
N ALA A 606 -0.26 -25.78 -24.02
CA ALA A 606 0.55 -24.90 -23.20
C ALA A 606 -0.28 -24.36 -22.04
N GLU A 607 0.31 -24.28 -20.84
CA GLU A 607 -0.28 -23.55 -19.72
C GLU A 607 -0.05 -22.04 -19.93
N VAL A 608 -1.12 -21.33 -20.27
CA VAL A 608 -1.11 -19.87 -20.47
C VAL A 608 -1.60 -19.17 -19.20
N ARG A 609 -0.88 -18.13 -18.77
CA ARG A 609 -1.24 -17.27 -17.64
C ARG A 609 -1.96 -16.01 -18.09
N ASP A 610 -2.75 -15.43 -17.20
CA ASP A 610 -3.48 -14.20 -17.50
C ASP A 610 -2.56 -12.98 -17.32
N VAL A 611 -2.66 -12.06 -18.28
CA VAL A 611 -1.95 -10.78 -18.26
C VAL A 611 -2.53 -9.87 -17.18
N ALA A 612 -3.80 -10.05 -16.79
CA ALA A 612 -4.34 -9.59 -15.52
C ALA A 612 -3.82 -10.47 -14.37
N ILE A 613 -2.53 -10.34 -14.09
CA ILE A 613 -1.75 -11.14 -13.12
C ILE A 613 -2.39 -11.22 -11.74
N GLU A 614 -3.15 -10.18 -11.37
CA GLU A 614 -3.81 -10.08 -10.08
C GLU A 614 -5.00 -11.03 -9.97
N ARG A 615 -5.65 -11.36 -11.10
CA ARG A 615 -6.80 -12.28 -11.18
C ARG A 615 -6.41 -13.63 -11.77
N ASP A 616 -5.11 -13.98 -11.75
CA ASP A 616 -4.66 -15.23 -12.34
C ASP A 616 -5.19 -16.45 -11.55
N GLY A 617 -6.19 -17.15 -12.09
CA GLY A 617 -6.78 -18.34 -11.49
C GLY A 617 -5.84 -19.53 -11.33
N VAL A 618 -4.86 -19.73 -12.22
CA VAL A 618 -3.84 -20.77 -12.03
C VAL A 618 -2.93 -20.38 -10.86
N ARG A 619 -2.51 -19.11 -10.81
CA ARG A 619 -1.72 -18.57 -9.69
C ARG A 619 -2.47 -18.63 -8.36
N LEU A 620 -3.79 -18.43 -8.37
CA LEU A 620 -4.61 -18.59 -7.19
C LEU A 620 -4.62 -20.03 -6.69
N LEU A 621 -4.78 -21.02 -7.59
CA LEU A 621 -4.70 -22.44 -7.21
C LEU A 621 -3.30 -22.83 -6.73
N GLU A 622 -2.23 -22.27 -7.32
CA GLU A 622 -0.85 -22.45 -6.84
C GLU A 622 -0.63 -21.90 -5.43
N ALA A 623 -1.35 -20.82 -5.07
CA ALA A 623 -1.25 -20.20 -3.76
C ALA A 623 -1.85 -21.06 -2.64
N ILE A 624 -2.74 -21.99 -2.96
CA ILE A 624 -3.38 -22.87 -1.99
C ILE A 624 -2.48 -24.09 -1.80
N GLN A 625 -1.95 -24.25 -0.60
CA GLN A 625 -1.07 -25.39 -0.28
C GLN A 625 -1.89 -26.65 0.00
N SER A 626 -1.28 -27.82 -0.20
CA SER A 626 -1.91 -29.12 0.09
C SER A 626 -2.04 -29.43 1.58
N THR A 627 -1.25 -28.75 2.40
CA THR A 627 -1.24 -28.92 3.86
C THR A 627 -1.69 -27.63 4.53
N PRO A 628 -2.35 -27.70 5.70
CA PRO A 628 -2.62 -26.53 6.52
C PRO A 628 -1.33 -25.77 6.85
N VAL A 629 -1.44 -24.46 7.06
CA VAL A 629 -0.34 -23.63 7.53
C VAL A 629 0.10 -24.04 8.95
N PRO A 630 1.34 -23.74 9.37
CA PRO A 630 1.79 -23.97 10.75
C PRO A 630 0.86 -23.34 11.79
N GLY A 631 0.78 -23.95 12.98
CA GLY A 631 -0.14 -23.51 14.03
C GLY A 631 0.06 -22.06 14.46
N GLU A 632 1.31 -21.63 14.59
CA GLU A 632 1.67 -20.24 14.93
C GLU A 632 1.24 -19.26 13.83
N VAL A 633 1.36 -19.66 12.56
CA VAL A 633 0.90 -18.87 11.42
C VAL A 633 -0.63 -18.76 11.41
N ALA A 634 -1.33 -19.87 11.67
CA ALA A 634 -2.79 -19.88 11.81
C ALA A 634 -3.28 -18.99 12.96
N SER A 635 -2.67 -19.12 14.15
CA SER A 635 -2.98 -18.27 15.31
C SER A 635 -2.71 -16.79 15.02
N PHE A 636 -1.63 -16.48 14.31
CA PHE A 636 -1.32 -15.11 13.91
C PHE A 636 -2.40 -14.52 12.99
N PHE A 637 -2.84 -15.27 11.98
CA PHE A 637 -3.95 -14.85 11.11
C PHE A 637 -5.27 -14.69 11.89
N GLU A 638 -5.52 -15.57 12.85
CA GLU A 638 -6.77 -15.56 13.61
C GLU A 638 -6.83 -14.46 14.67
N GLU A 639 -5.69 -14.07 15.25
CA GLU A 639 -5.65 -13.13 16.37
C GLU A 639 -5.25 -11.71 15.96
N LEU A 640 -4.45 -11.54 14.90
CA LEU A 640 -3.83 -10.25 14.54
C LEU A 640 -4.25 -9.71 13.17
N ILE A 641 -4.37 -10.56 12.14
CA ILE A 641 -4.60 -10.07 10.77
C ILE A 641 -6.07 -9.73 10.53
N HIS A 642 -6.33 -8.49 10.13
CA HIS A 642 -7.66 -8.06 9.73
C HIS A 642 -7.98 -8.50 8.29
N ASP A 643 -9.24 -8.87 8.04
CA ASP A 643 -9.74 -9.10 6.68
C ASP A 643 -10.12 -7.75 6.04
N SER A 644 -9.24 -7.22 5.18
CA SER A 644 -9.47 -5.92 4.54
C SER A 644 -10.75 -5.88 3.71
N MET A 645 -11.12 -6.99 3.09
CA MET A 645 -12.32 -7.11 2.27
C MET A 645 -13.59 -7.08 3.14
N ALA A 646 -13.57 -7.74 4.30
CA ALA A 646 -14.69 -7.75 5.23
C ALA A 646 -14.96 -6.34 5.79
N GLY A 647 -13.90 -5.61 6.14
CA GLY A 647 -14.02 -4.20 6.53
C GLY A 647 -14.58 -3.33 5.41
N PHE A 648 -14.16 -3.56 4.16
CA PHE A 648 -14.62 -2.77 3.01
C PHE A 648 -16.10 -3.00 2.65
N ILE A 649 -16.59 -4.25 2.77
CA ILE A 649 -18.02 -4.53 2.68
C ILE A 649 -18.78 -3.78 3.78
N GLY A 650 -18.24 -3.73 5.00
CA GLY A 650 -18.83 -2.99 6.13
C GLY A 650 -18.99 -1.48 5.85
N PHE A 651 -18.15 -0.91 4.98
CA PHE A 651 -18.28 0.46 4.49
C PHE A 651 -19.24 0.62 3.29
N GLY A 652 -20.04 -0.40 2.98
CA GLY A 652 -21.00 -0.38 1.88
C GLY A 652 -20.38 -0.65 0.50
N MET A 653 -19.18 -1.23 0.43
CA MET A 653 -18.45 -1.49 -0.82
C MET A 653 -18.21 -2.99 -1.02
N PRO A 654 -19.25 -3.78 -1.39
CA PRO A 654 -19.11 -5.21 -1.63
C PRO A 654 -18.43 -5.49 -2.97
N GLU A 655 -17.10 -5.33 -3.00
CA GLU A 655 -16.27 -5.45 -4.21
C GLU A 655 -16.50 -6.77 -4.97
N PHE A 656 -16.76 -7.87 -4.24
CA PHE A 656 -17.07 -9.17 -4.84
C PHE A 656 -18.30 -9.13 -5.77
N GLU A 657 -19.33 -8.35 -5.44
CA GLU A 657 -20.52 -8.21 -6.31
C GLU A 657 -20.15 -7.57 -7.66
N THR A 658 -19.13 -6.70 -7.65
CA THR A 658 -18.65 -6.00 -8.84
C THR A 658 -17.72 -6.89 -9.68
N ASN A 659 -16.68 -7.48 -9.07
CA ASN A 659 -15.63 -8.17 -9.82
C ASN A 659 -15.72 -9.71 -9.82
N GLY A 660 -16.46 -10.32 -8.89
CA GLY A 660 -16.61 -11.79 -8.77
C GLY A 660 -15.41 -12.52 -8.15
N PHE A 661 -14.37 -11.81 -7.71
CA PHE A 661 -13.17 -12.40 -7.10
C PHE A 661 -13.09 -12.13 -5.60
N GLY A 662 -13.46 -10.92 -5.15
CA GLY A 662 -13.35 -10.54 -3.74
C GLY A 662 -11.91 -10.71 -3.25
N ILE A 663 -11.69 -11.54 -2.23
CA ILE A 663 -10.34 -11.82 -1.69
C ILE A 663 -9.57 -12.89 -2.48
N ALA A 664 -10.22 -13.61 -3.40
CA ALA A 664 -9.62 -14.70 -4.18
C ALA A 664 -8.79 -14.17 -5.37
N LYS A 665 -7.83 -13.29 -5.09
CA LYS A 665 -6.98 -12.61 -6.06
C LYS A 665 -5.76 -12.00 -5.37
N PHE A 666 -4.75 -11.61 -6.14
CA PHE A 666 -3.57 -10.91 -5.64
C PHE A 666 -3.73 -9.40 -5.69
N ARG A 667 -2.90 -8.70 -4.92
CA ARG A 667 -2.81 -7.23 -4.97
C ARG A 667 -2.14 -6.80 -6.26
N ARG A 668 -2.67 -5.75 -6.89
CA ARG A 668 -1.99 -5.05 -7.99
C ARG A 668 -0.87 -4.19 -7.40
N ILE A 669 0.32 -4.21 -8.01
CA ILE A 669 1.52 -3.49 -7.54
C ILE A 669 2.12 -2.73 -8.72
N PHE A 670 2.41 -1.44 -8.53
CA PHE A 670 2.99 -0.57 -9.53
C PHE A 670 4.47 -0.26 -9.24
N PHE A 671 5.27 -0.10 -10.30
CA PHE A 671 6.72 0.09 -10.27
C PHE A 671 7.13 1.27 -11.16
N GLY A 672 7.67 2.35 -10.58
CA GLY A 672 8.01 3.55 -11.33
C GLY A 672 6.82 4.09 -12.14
N ASP A 673 7.06 4.82 -13.24
CA ASP A 673 5.99 5.43 -14.05
C ASP A 673 5.28 4.45 -14.98
N ASN A 674 5.90 3.32 -15.31
CA ASN A 674 5.35 2.29 -16.21
C ASN A 674 4.29 1.38 -15.54
N GLY A 675 3.84 1.73 -14.34
CA GLY A 675 2.79 1.01 -13.63
C GLY A 675 3.17 -0.45 -13.39
N ASP A 676 2.28 -1.37 -13.76
CA ASP A 676 2.50 -2.82 -13.67
C ASP A 676 2.82 -3.47 -15.03
N ASN A 677 3.07 -2.67 -16.07
CA ASN A 677 3.35 -3.16 -17.42
C ASN A 677 4.56 -4.10 -17.43
N MET A 678 5.58 -3.85 -16.60
CA MET A 678 6.73 -4.74 -16.47
C MET A 678 6.34 -6.20 -16.17
N LEU A 679 5.40 -6.41 -15.25
CA LEU A 679 4.92 -7.75 -14.90
C LEU A 679 4.01 -8.33 -15.98
N ARG A 680 3.15 -7.50 -16.58
CA ARG A 680 2.24 -7.90 -17.67
C ARG A 680 3.02 -8.36 -18.91
N ASP A 681 3.99 -7.56 -19.34
CA ASP A 681 4.87 -7.84 -20.48
C ASP A 681 5.74 -9.08 -20.22
N GLU A 682 6.16 -9.33 -18.98
CA GLU A 682 6.85 -10.56 -18.61
C GLU A 682 5.94 -11.78 -18.76
N VAL A 683 4.69 -11.71 -18.29
CA VAL A 683 3.71 -12.79 -18.46
C VAL A 683 3.43 -13.05 -19.93
N GLU A 684 3.23 -12.01 -20.74
CA GLU A 684 3.04 -12.15 -22.19
C GLU A 684 4.24 -12.83 -22.87
N ARG A 685 5.47 -12.40 -22.56
CA ARG A 685 6.69 -13.02 -23.10
C ARG A 685 6.81 -14.48 -22.68
N ASN A 686 6.50 -14.81 -21.43
CA ASN A 686 6.55 -16.17 -20.92
C ASN A 686 5.48 -17.07 -21.55
N ASN A 687 4.27 -16.56 -21.75
CA ASN A 687 3.21 -17.25 -22.49
C ASN A 687 3.65 -17.55 -23.93
N LYS A 688 4.18 -16.55 -24.65
CA LYS A 688 4.68 -16.72 -26.02
C LYS A 688 5.74 -17.81 -26.11
N LYS A 689 6.72 -17.81 -25.19
CA LYS A 689 7.77 -18.86 -25.13
C LYS A 689 7.18 -20.27 -24.90
N ARG A 690 6.19 -20.41 -24.01
CA ARG A 690 5.53 -21.70 -23.74
C ARG A 690 4.79 -22.21 -24.96
N ILE A 691 4.11 -21.33 -25.69
CA ILE A 691 3.39 -21.67 -26.93
C ILE A 691 4.37 -22.06 -28.03
N GLU A 692 5.44 -21.28 -28.26
CA GLU A 692 6.45 -21.59 -29.27
C GLU A 692 7.12 -22.95 -29.02
N ALA A 693 7.48 -23.24 -27.75
CA ALA A 693 8.03 -24.53 -27.35
C ALA A 693 7.04 -25.69 -27.63
N LEU A 694 5.75 -25.45 -27.40
CA LEU A 694 4.70 -26.42 -27.66
C LEU A 694 4.46 -26.65 -29.16
N ASP A 695 4.43 -25.59 -29.96
CA ASP A 695 4.22 -25.71 -31.40
C ASP A 695 5.39 -26.46 -32.06
N ALA A 696 6.61 -26.30 -31.54
CA ALA A 696 7.75 -27.12 -31.93
C ALA A 696 7.56 -28.60 -31.57
N LEU A 697 7.00 -28.92 -30.40
CA LEU A 697 6.66 -30.30 -30.01
C LEU A 697 5.55 -30.89 -30.90
N ARG A 698 4.49 -30.13 -31.18
CA ARG A 698 3.40 -30.55 -32.08
C ARG A 698 3.91 -30.79 -33.51
N ALA A 699 4.83 -29.95 -33.99
CA ALA A 699 5.45 -30.14 -35.29
C ALA A 699 6.25 -31.45 -35.37
N LYS A 700 7.01 -31.78 -34.31
CA LYS A 700 7.71 -33.08 -34.21
C LYS A 700 6.75 -34.25 -34.20
N ASP A 701 5.67 -34.18 -33.41
CA ASP A 701 4.65 -35.24 -33.35
C ASP A 701 3.96 -35.45 -34.71
N ARG A 702 3.57 -34.37 -35.39
CA ARG A 702 3.01 -34.44 -36.77
C ARG A 702 3.99 -35.06 -37.76
N ALA A 703 5.28 -34.71 -37.68
CA ALA A 703 6.30 -35.27 -38.55
C ALA A 703 6.50 -36.79 -38.29
N GLN A 704 6.48 -37.20 -37.01
CA GLN A 704 6.60 -38.61 -36.61
C GLN A 704 5.40 -39.44 -37.10
N ARG A 705 4.16 -38.93 -36.93
CA ARG A 705 2.96 -39.61 -37.44
C ARG A 705 2.98 -39.73 -38.96
N ALA A 706 3.33 -38.66 -39.67
CA ALA A 706 3.47 -38.70 -41.12
C ALA A 706 4.54 -39.70 -41.59
N GLN A 707 5.59 -39.93 -40.79
CA GLN A 707 6.57 -40.98 -41.06
C GLN A 707 5.96 -42.37 -40.86
N TRP A 708 5.27 -42.63 -39.75
CA TRP A 708 4.59 -43.91 -39.51
C TRP A 708 3.53 -44.22 -40.56
N ASP A 709 2.77 -43.23 -41.02
CA ASP A 709 1.76 -43.40 -42.07
C ASP A 709 2.42 -43.82 -43.40
N ARG A 710 3.60 -43.25 -43.73
CA ARG A 710 4.40 -43.64 -44.89
C ARG A 710 4.94 -45.06 -44.75
N GLU A 711 5.55 -45.38 -43.61
CA GLU A 711 6.09 -46.72 -43.33
C GLU A 711 4.99 -47.80 -43.37
N SER A 712 3.82 -47.50 -42.79
CA SER A 712 2.64 -48.37 -42.84
C SER A 712 2.13 -48.55 -44.28
N SER A 713 2.03 -47.46 -45.04
CA SER A 713 1.63 -47.51 -46.45
C SER A 713 2.60 -48.33 -47.31
N ASP A 714 3.91 -48.18 -47.08
CA ASP A 714 4.95 -48.92 -47.80
C ASP A 714 4.96 -50.40 -47.41
N TYR A 715 4.75 -50.72 -46.13
CA TYR A 715 4.57 -52.10 -45.65
C TYR A 715 3.35 -52.77 -46.31
N GLN A 716 2.21 -52.08 -46.35
CA GLN A 716 0.99 -52.59 -47.00
C GLN A 716 1.19 -52.83 -48.51
N ARG A 717 1.90 -51.94 -49.21
CA ARG A 717 2.26 -52.13 -50.63
C ARG A 717 3.21 -53.31 -50.84
N THR A 718 4.11 -53.56 -49.90
CA THR A 718 5.06 -54.66 -49.98
C THR A 718 4.38 -56.01 -49.78
N ILE A 719 3.36 -56.10 -48.92
CA ILE A 719 2.54 -57.32 -48.76
C ILE A 719 1.64 -57.58 -49.99
N ALA A 720 1.19 -56.51 -50.65
CA ALA A 720 0.31 -56.63 -51.81
C ALA A 720 1.03 -57.01 -53.12
N ARG A 721 2.37 -56.97 -53.14
CA ARG A 721 3.22 -57.44 -54.24
C ARG A 721 3.74 -58.83 -53.94
#